data_AF-A0A5E4WNA3-F1
#
_entry.id   AF-A0A5E4WNA3-F1
#
_cell.length_a   1.000
_cell.length_b   1.000
_cell.length_c   1.000
_cell.angle_alpha   90.00
_cell.angle_beta   90.00
_cell.angle_gamma   90.00
#
_symmetry.space_group_name_H-M   'P 1'
#
loop_
_entity.id
_entity.type
_entity.pdbx_description
1 polymer ?
#
loop_
_entity_poly.entity_id
_entity_poly.type
_entity_poly.pdbx_seq_one_letter_code
_entity_poly.pdbx_strand_id
1 'polypeptide(L)'
;MQKNHPKSSALRQTKICMAVAAVVTAAALPAYAVAQSEPAQWQKEQTARLKEIETSANAVASDLQKAIATQKFAKRMAEQMEAAIDVMDSEGKRGDRGLALEFVSASVGSILAKTDDASISSDGVAKKAELAALKTKIDGARQATRVAQAEAYDALEAEIRKHVAFAKVSADAVTPLQRSADLWALKNARVQGATTEAALTALKNTRQLDATTPNAETHGARLTWHDKHLTNFMAADAATDTHAAMMADTTLEITSAAGKSSDAIHGLTGATRDVGTLYVAEGADHDVLVAGKALTVHRAIEGAGDLSISVGAGGTLSFAEQAANQTGGIKADNVTLSATGAGGKIQFNEGTSAGSATIALNDGGELTFGKNANAGNSKITVGMEVTDGDVTAALKADPKSQLAAVAAGKLTVSEASTGDATVLNFGVASFDKSKLENLALMNAGKTTIINQSEGGNAEVVNLEGAALDIVDTKLENMKLTNAGDVTMSGATLAGGATIHLAGGALDVSGIELPGAEPSDPAIKSVTIGSLAGRGDVIAGETTIRLGALNQDDVFDGRILSVKAKVKVDAGDEATDGAETTVATQGTNEKPLALAAAALSEPADQTAPQPIDLQVVKVGSGNLTLTNDQSAIKRMEIEAGTLTAAHANALGAGTLSIAKTGTVALSTDVSGVTHVKNAGALHLDTNKLTVQTYSSEAGAKIKSRVEKVEGEIVGGQIHVTQIGDFSNTKLEVAVADDIEVSDLLGNFQVVTSEEDAAVLGGEVTVGSITGGKQPEPTTKDPKDPAIEPGIETKITEKNLVKFLAADGGYSANEQAVLASVDGVALGDLASGKIGGKVLSAMALQTAGSDEQRRSARLLSGESLVNNATAAQGSATSFQRGMQTRMIAGGSMFDDTTANGAMASDNGIAGWASFKGGNASQRGDGMSFEVKGLDGAIGIDKRVAQNTLVGASVGLGNQESKAKGMPGESKVNSVSVGLYGSHLAATNWFVNGGVSYTNHSVKTDRTVAARNASARLSGKTSGQTFGMFGEVGKRFGVSGVNIDPSVGVRVASTRLNAFDETNRDGQGTDGLKVGSQSQTSTRGVVGVRLWSEVASIAGGKVAPSLRLSYEHEFGNTQSSLTNAIYGAPSQFTVKGPKLGRDIFTADLGVDMQIKKQLEVRLGGNVSVRKGESALGGGISAKYRF
;
A
#
# COMPACT_ATOMS: atom_id res chain seq x y z
N MET A 1 34.64 55.59 14.85
CA MET A 1 33.63 56.38 15.59
C MET A 1 32.95 55.47 16.60
N GLN A 2 33.49 55.40 17.82
CA GLN A 2 32.88 54.70 18.94
C GLN A 2 31.64 55.49 19.39
N LYS A 3 30.45 54.91 19.23
CA LYS A 3 29.23 55.45 19.83
C LYS A 3 29.26 55.12 21.32
N ASN A 4 29.68 56.10 22.11
CA ASN A 4 29.54 56.13 23.56
C ASN A 4 28.08 55.94 23.95
N HIS A 5 27.74 54.81 24.58
CA HIS A 5 26.51 54.66 25.33
C HIS A 5 26.59 55.53 26.61
N PRO A 6 25.64 56.44 26.87
CA PRO A 6 25.60 57.15 28.14
C PRO A 6 25.27 56.17 29.28
N LYS A 7 25.99 56.30 30.41
CA LYS A 7 25.88 55.47 31.62
C LYS A 7 24.43 55.47 32.16
N SER A 8 23.80 54.30 32.22
CA SER A 8 22.35 54.14 32.48
C SER A 8 21.94 54.09 33.98
N SER A 9 22.83 54.33 34.93
CA SER A 9 22.51 54.24 36.37
C SER A 9 21.68 55.43 36.87
N ALA A 10 21.90 56.64 36.35
CA ALA A 10 21.14 57.84 36.77
C ALA A 10 19.69 57.85 36.27
N LEU A 11 19.42 57.23 35.11
CA LEU A 11 18.08 57.14 34.51
C LEU A 11 17.19 56.09 35.18
N ARG A 12 17.77 55.03 35.79
CA ARG A 12 17.02 54.05 36.59
C ARG A 12 16.62 54.59 37.96
N GLN A 13 17.52 55.29 38.67
CA GLN A 13 17.18 55.91 39.98
C GLN A 13 16.10 56.99 39.86
N THR A 14 16.09 57.77 38.77
CA THR A 14 15.09 58.83 38.55
C THR A 14 13.72 58.25 38.18
N LYS A 15 13.67 57.11 37.46
CA LYS A 15 12.41 56.42 37.12
C LYS A 15 11.76 55.72 38.31
N ILE A 16 12.54 55.24 39.29
CA ILE A 16 11.99 54.55 40.47
C ILE A 16 11.40 55.55 41.48
N CYS A 17 12.06 56.71 41.72
CA CYS A 17 11.45 57.79 42.50
C CYS A 17 10.18 58.37 41.83
N MET A 18 10.14 58.43 40.49
CA MET A 18 8.91 58.81 39.77
C MET A 18 7.85 57.72 39.75
N ALA A 19 8.21 56.43 39.78
CA ALA A 19 7.25 55.34 39.86
C ALA A 19 6.52 55.34 41.22
N VAL A 20 7.23 55.64 42.32
CA VAL A 20 6.62 55.82 43.66
C VAL A 20 5.79 57.11 43.73
N ALA A 21 6.18 58.18 43.06
CA ALA A 21 5.37 59.41 42.96
C ALA A 21 4.15 59.29 42.01
N ALA A 22 4.21 58.42 41.00
CA ALA A 22 3.09 58.17 40.09
C ALA A 22 1.96 57.36 40.75
N VAL A 23 2.29 56.54 41.76
CA VAL A 23 1.28 55.89 42.63
C VAL A 23 0.40 56.94 43.34
N VAL A 24 0.91 58.15 43.57
CA VAL A 24 0.18 59.23 44.27
C VAL A 24 -0.72 60.06 43.33
N THR A 25 -0.54 60.02 42.01
CA THR A 25 -1.31 60.89 41.07
C THR A 25 -2.47 60.21 40.36
N ALA A 26 -2.63 58.88 40.48
CA ALA A 26 -3.75 58.16 39.87
C ALA A 26 -5.06 58.16 40.71
N ALA A 27 -5.08 58.78 41.90
CA ALA A 27 -6.24 58.80 42.80
C ALA A 27 -7.08 60.09 42.74
N ALA A 28 -7.03 60.85 41.62
CA ALA A 28 -7.84 62.05 41.44
C ALA A 28 -8.60 62.02 40.10
N LEU A 29 -9.60 61.15 39.99
CA LEU A 29 -10.69 61.32 39.03
C LEU A 29 -11.89 61.93 39.76
N PRO A 30 -12.48 63.04 39.27
CA PRO A 30 -13.72 63.56 39.84
C PRO A 30 -14.85 62.56 39.60
N ALA A 31 -15.49 62.12 40.69
CA ALA A 31 -16.67 61.28 40.64
C ALA A 31 -17.80 61.99 39.88
N TYR A 32 -18.12 61.52 38.68
CA TYR A 32 -19.47 61.68 38.16
C TYR A 32 -20.38 60.82 39.02
N ALA A 33 -21.29 61.46 39.76
CA ALA A 33 -22.28 60.80 40.58
C ALA A 33 -23.24 60.00 39.69
N VAL A 34 -22.91 58.73 39.48
CA VAL A 34 -23.87 57.68 39.17
C VAL A 34 -24.13 56.98 40.49
N ALA A 35 -25.39 56.77 40.86
CA ALA A 35 -25.76 56.07 42.09
C ALA A 35 -25.11 54.68 42.11
N GLN A 36 -23.99 54.55 42.81
CA GLN A 36 -23.27 53.30 43.00
C GLN A 36 -23.79 52.64 44.28
N SER A 37 -24.23 51.39 44.13
CA SER A 37 -24.41 50.45 45.22
C SER A 37 -23.17 50.41 46.11
N GLU A 38 -23.35 50.13 47.41
CA GLU A 38 -22.21 49.96 48.33
C GLU A 38 -21.13 49.04 47.71
N PRO A 39 -19.84 49.41 47.80
CA PRO A 39 -18.76 48.60 47.23
C PRO A 39 -18.75 47.22 47.88
N ALA A 40 -18.58 46.19 47.06
CA ALA A 40 -18.53 44.81 47.52
C ALA A 40 -17.33 44.60 48.48
N GLN A 41 -17.45 43.62 49.37
CA GLN A 41 -16.45 43.38 50.42
C GLN A 41 -15.01 43.25 49.89
N TRP A 42 -14.82 42.56 48.75
CA TRP A 42 -13.50 42.39 48.14
C TRP A 42 -12.88 43.73 47.65
N GLN A 43 -13.69 44.70 47.21
CA GLN A 43 -13.20 46.03 46.81
C GLN A 43 -12.72 46.84 48.02
N LYS A 44 -13.40 46.68 49.16
CA LYS A 44 -12.98 47.27 50.45
C LYS A 44 -11.63 46.67 50.89
N GLU A 45 -11.45 45.36 50.77
CA GLU A 45 -10.19 44.66 51.08
C GLU A 45 -9.03 45.08 50.17
N GLN A 46 -9.26 45.15 48.85
CA GLN A 46 -8.27 45.62 47.89
C GLN A 46 -7.80 47.05 48.22
N THR A 47 -8.75 47.96 48.48
CA THR A 47 -8.46 49.36 48.80
C THR A 47 -7.69 49.48 50.11
N ALA A 48 -8.07 48.72 51.14
CA ALA A 48 -7.35 48.68 52.41
C ALA A 48 -5.91 48.20 52.21
N ARG A 49 -5.71 47.13 51.43
CA ARG A 49 -4.39 46.58 51.16
C ARG A 49 -3.49 47.53 50.36
N LEU A 50 -4.04 48.21 49.35
CA LEU A 50 -3.28 49.22 48.60
C LEU A 50 -2.80 50.37 49.50
N LYS A 51 -3.63 50.79 50.45
CA LYS A 51 -3.26 51.82 51.44
C LYS A 51 -2.13 51.36 52.37
N GLU A 52 -2.15 50.09 52.80
CA GLU A 52 -1.04 49.50 53.58
C GLU A 52 0.26 49.44 52.77
N ILE A 53 0.17 49.01 51.51
CA ILE A 53 1.31 48.96 50.58
C ILE A 53 1.87 50.37 50.37
N GLU A 54 1.03 51.35 50.11
CA GLU A 54 1.43 52.75 49.93
C GLU A 54 2.14 53.31 51.18
N THR A 55 1.61 53.04 52.37
CA THR A 55 2.21 53.46 53.64
C THR A 55 3.61 52.85 53.82
N SER A 56 3.75 51.55 53.54
CA SER A 56 5.03 50.84 53.67
C SER A 56 6.04 51.26 52.59
N ALA A 57 5.58 51.47 51.36
CA ALA A 57 6.40 51.96 50.25
C ALA A 57 6.98 53.35 50.55
N ASN A 58 6.16 54.25 51.12
CA ASN A 58 6.60 55.61 51.48
C ASN A 58 7.66 55.61 52.59
N ALA A 59 7.55 54.70 53.57
CA ALA A 59 8.56 54.54 54.62
C ALA A 59 9.91 54.10 54.03
N VAL A 60 9.92 53.04 53.21
CA VAL A 60 11.13 52.55 52.54
C VAL A 60 11.72 53.59 51.58
N ALA A 61 10.88 54.33 50.85
CA ALA A 61 11.34 55.39 49.97
C ALA A 61 12.05 56.52 50.74
N SER A 62 11.56 56.88 51.93
CA SER A 62 12.20 57.87 52.80
C SER A 62 13.58 57.38 53.28
N ASP A 63 13.68 56.14 53.73
CA ASP A 63 14.94 55.55 54.21
C ASP A 63 15.95 55.35 53.06
N LEU A 64 15.48 54.94 51.89
CA LEU A 64 16.30 54.84 50.68
C LEU A 64 16.87 56.20 50.26
N GLN A 65 16.07 57.27 50.32
CA GLN A 65 16.54 58.63 50.03
C GLN A 65 17.63 59.08 51.01
N LYS A 66 17.45 58.82 52.32
CA LYS A 66 18.45 59.11 53.34
C LYS A 66 19.72 58.28 53.16
N ALA A 67 19.61 57.00 52.81
CA ALA A 67 20.77 56.14 52.53
C ALA A 67 21.55 56.60 51.30
N ILE A 68 20.87 56.98 50.21
CA ILE A 68 21.50 57.55 49.00
C ILE A 68 22.19 58.90 49.34
N ALA A 69 21.56 59.73 50.18
CA ALA A 69 22.16 60.98 50.64
C ALA A 69 23.41 60.73 51.51
N THR A 70 23.36 59.75 52.42
CA THR A 70 24.53 59.29 53.20
C THR A 70 25.64 58.78 52.29
N GLN A 71 25.32 57.97 51.27
CA GLN A 71 26.29 57.49 50.30
C GLN A 71 26.96 58.66 49.55
N LYS A 72 26.18 59.65 49.09
CA LYS A 72 26.72 60.85 48.43
C LYS A 72 27.60 61.67 49.37
N PHE A 73 27.20 61.82 50.63
CA PHE A 73 27.98 62.46 51.68
C PHE A 73 29.31 61.73 51.92
N ALA A 74 29.26 60.41 52.10
CA ALA A 74 30.42 59.55 52.33
C ALA A 74 31.37 59.52 51.13
N LYS A 75 30.84 59.52 49.91
CA LYS A 75 31.66 59.57 48.68
C LYS A 75 32.40 60.90 48.55
N ARG A 76 31.72 62.04 48.78
CA ARG A 76 32.37 63.36 48.75
C ARG A 76 33.45 63.46 49.83
N MET A 77 33.19 62.93 51.01
CA MET A 77 34.19 62.83 52.08
C MET A 77 35.40 62.00 51.63
N ALA A 78 35.19 60.77 51.16
CA ALA A 78 36.25 59.86 50.74
C ALA A 78 37.10 60.46 49.61
N GLU A 79 36.49 61.04 48.58
CA GLU A 79 37.19 61.71 47.47
C GLU A 79 38.14 62.82 47.97
N GLN A 80 37.73 63.60 48.97
CA GLN A 80 38.56 64.66 49.55
C GLN A 80 39.66 64.12 50.48
N MET A 81 39.38 63.02 51.17
CA MET A 81 40.34 62.38 52.08
C MET A 81 41.39 61.56 51.34
N GLU A 82 41.02 60.87 50.27
CA GLU A 82 41.96 60.15 49.38
C GLU A 82 42.89 61.13 48.66
N ALA A 83 42.36 62.23 48.11
CA ALA A 83 43.19 63.28 47.51
C ALA A 83 44.23 63.86 48.50
N ALA A 84 43.90 63.86 49.79
CA ALA A 84 44.83 64.30 50.82
C ALA A 84 45.86 63.23 51.20
N ILE A 85 45.43 61.96 51.26
CA ILE A 85 46.31 60.82 51.45
C ILE A 85 47.37 60.77 50.35
N ASP A 86 46.98 60.91 49.07
CA ASP A 86 47.90 60.93 47.93
C ASP A 86 48.96 62.05 48.04
N VAL A 87 48.55 63.24 48.53
CA VAL A 87 49.50 64.35 48.76
C VAL A 87 50.39 64.07 49.97
N MET A 88 49.88 63.42 51.02
CA MET A 88 50.64 63.02 52.21
C MET A 88 51.66 61.91 51.92
N ASP A 89 51.34 60.95 51.05
CA ASP A 89 52.19 59.81 50.65
C ASP A 89 53.31 60.20 49.66
N SER A 90 53.27 61.40 49.06
CA SER A 90 54.32 61.86 48.14
C SER A 90 55.66 62.13 48.86
N GLU A 91 56.77 61.55 48.37
CA GLU A 91 58.10 61.58 49.04
C GLU A 91 58.82 62.95 49.03
N GLY A 92 58.22 64.02 48.49
CA GLY A 92 58.94 65.26 48.19
C GLY A 92 58.37 66.53 48.83
N LYS A 93 58.95 66.95 49.97
CA LYS A 93 58.83 68.25 50.69
C LYS A 93 57.68 68.38 51.71
N ARG A 94 58.08 68.46 53.00
CA ARG A 94 57.20 68.72 54.17
C ARG A 94 56.30 69.97 54.08
N GLY A 95 56.56 70.90 53.16
CA GLY A 95 55.73 72.10 52.97
C GLY A 95 54.35 71.82 52.37
N ASP A 96 54.22 70.78 51.55
CA ASP A 96 52.98 70.50 50.81
C ASP A 96 51.94 69.75 51.66
N ARG A 97 52.38 69.02 52.69
CA ARG A 97 51.51 68.32 53.66
C ARG A 97 50.66 69.27 54.52
N GLY A 98 51.19 70.44 54.87
CA GLY A 98 50.47 71.46 55.64
C GLY A 98 49.33 72.12 54.85
N LEU A 99 49.57 72.38 53.56
CA LEU A 99 48.55 72.90 52.63
C LEU A 99 47.49 71.84 52.31
N ALA A 100 47.87 70.57 52.20
CA ALA A 100 46.93 69.46 52.03
C ALA A 100 45.97 69.36 53.22
N LEU A 101 46.45 69.44 54.46
CA LEU A 101 45.59 69.44 55.65
C LEU A 101 44.69 70.69 55.74
N GLU A 102 45.15 71.85 55.28
CA GLU A 102 44.31 73.04 55.20
C GLU A 102 43.18 72.86 54.20
N PHE A 103 43.48 72.31 53.02
CA PHE A 103 42.50 71.95 52.02
C PHE A 103 41.49 70.92 52.56
N VAL A 104 41.96 69.86 53.24
CA VAL A 104 41.07 68.87 53.89
C VAL A 104 40.21 69.50 54.96
N SER A 105 40.78 70.31 55.86
CA SER A 105 40.01 70.94 56.94
C SER A 105 38.91 71.86 56.39
N ALA A 106 39.20 72.61 55.33
CA ALA A 106 38.23 73.45 54.63
C ALA A 106 37.18 72.61 53.88
N SER A 107 37.59 71.55 53.19
CA SER A 107 36.69 70.63 52.49
C SER A 107 35.77 69.87 53.44
N VAL A 108 36.30 69.34 54.55
CA VAL A 108 35.52 68.71 55.62
C VAL A 108 34.56 69.72 56.23
N GLY A 109 35.01 70.95 56.53
CA GLY A 109 34.12 72.02 57.01
C GLY A 109 32.96 72.33 56.05
N SER A 110 33.24 72.40 54.74
CA SER A 110 32.25 72.61 53.68
C SER A 110 31.26 71.45 53.57
N ILE A 111 31.74 70.21 53.66
CA ILE A 111 30.91 69.00 53.64
C ILE A 111 30.00 68.96 54.87
N LEU A 112 30.53 69.27 56.07
CA LEU A 112 29.77 69.32 57.31
C LEU A 112 28.67 70.39 57.28
N ALA A 113 28.96 71.58 56.74
CA ALA A 113 28.00 72.68 56.66
C ALA A 113 26.88 72.46 55.64
N LYS A 114 27.16 71.74 54.55
CA LYS A 114 26.19 71.48 53.46
C LYS A 114 25.35 70.22 53.65
N THR A 115 25.60 69.45 54.70
CA THR A 115 24.89 68.20 54.96
C THR A 115 23.97 68.39 56.16
N ASP A 116 22.67 68.29 55.97
CA ASP A 116 21.68 68.37 57.06
C ASP A 116 21.47 66.99 57.70
N ASP A 117 21.40 66.93 59.03
CA ASP A 117 21.20 65.69 59.78
C ASP A 117 19.86 65.02 59.42
N ALA A 118 18.83 65.82 59.12
CA ALA A 118 17.53 65.30 58.69
C ALA A 118 17.57 64.64 57.30
N SER A 119 18.59 64.94 56.49
CA SER A 119 18.71 64.51 55.10
C SER A 119 19.50 63.21 54.90
N ILE A 120 20.16 62.70 55.94
CA ILE A 120 21.04 61.53 55.90
C ILE A 120 20.57 60.45 56.90
N SER A 121 21.05 59.22 56.74
CA SER A 121 20.78 58.10 57.67
C SER A 121 21.43 58.32 59.05
N SER A 122 20.99 57.57 60.06
CA SER A 122 21.58 57.58 61.41
C SER A 122 23.09 57.35 61.41
N ASP A 123 23.56 56.41 60.58
CA ASP A 123 24.99 56.14 60.41
C ASP A 123 25.71 57.32 59.76
N GLY A 124 25.04 58.03 58.85
CA GLY A 124 25.52 59.27 58.26
C GLY A 124 25.67 60.38 59.30
N VAL A 125 24.70 60.54 60.20
CA VAL A 125 24.76 61.52 61.31
C VAL A 125 25.90 61.19 62.27
N ALA A 126 26.04 59.92 62.67
CA ALA A 126 27.15 59.47 63.50
C ALA A 126 28.50 59.76 62.82
N LYS A 127 28.61 59.47 61.51
CA LYS A 127 29.84 59.72 60.75
C LYS A 127 30.14 61.21 60.59
N LYS A 128 29.10 62.05 60.45
CA LYS A 128 29.24 63.51 60.42
C LYS A 128 29.79 64.05 61.74
N ALA A 129 29.37 63.51 62.88
CA ALA A 129 29.93 63.86 64.19
C ALA A 129 31.41 63.45 64.32
N GLU A 130 31.78 62.26 63.85
CA GLU A 130 33.17 61.82 63.79
C GLU A 130 34.04 62.72 62.90
N LEU A 131 33.52 63.17 61.76
CA LEU A 131 34.20 64.12 60.88
C LEU A 131 34.41 65.49 61.52
N ALA A 132 33.45 65.96 62.32
CA ALA A 132 33.60 67.20 63.07
C ALA A 132 34.73 67.10 64.11
N ALA A 133 34.82 65.97 64.81
CA ALA A 133 35.91 65.69 65.73
C ALA A 133 37.27 65.56 65.00
N LEU A 134 37.30 64.91 63.84
CA LEU A 134 38.49 64.85 62.99
C LEU A 134 38.93 66.26 62.57
N LYS A 135 38.01 67.12 62.14
CA LYS A 135 38.32 68.52 61.79
C LYS A 135 38.97 69.28 62.95
N THR A 136 38.46 69.12 64.17
CA THR A 136 39.09 69.72 65.37
C THR A 136 40.50 69.19 65.61
N LYS A 137 40.74 67.88 65.41
CA LYS A 137 42.08 67.29 65.48
C LYS A 137 43.03 67.86 64.41
N ILE A 138 42.56 68.00 63.17
CA ILE A 138 43.33 68.62 62.06
C ILE A 138 43.70 70.07 62.42
N ASP A 139 42.73 70.87 62.87
CA ASP A 139 42.94 72.28 63.21
C ASP A 139 43.87 72.46 64.42
N GLY A 140 43.83 71.52 65.39
CA GLY A 140 44.75 71.49 66.53
C GLY A 140 46.18 71.10 66.14
N ALA A 141 46.36 70.09 65.28
CA ALA A 141 47.67 69.68 64.77
C ALA A 141 48.37 70.81 63.97
N ARG A 142 47.59 71.67 63.28
CA ARG A 142 48.10 72.86 62.58
C ARG A 142 48.72 73.90 63.52
N GLN A 143 48.29 73.96 64.78
CA GLN A 143 48.75 74.95 65.77
C GLN A 143 49.93 74.48 66.64
N ALA A 144 50.37 73.22 66.49
CA ALA A 144 51.42 72.61 67.29
C ALA A 144 52.85 73.00 66.83
N THR A 145 53.83 72.95 67.75
CA THR A 145 55.26 73.21 67.46
C THR A 145 55.89 72.17 66.52
N ARG A 146 56.93 72.56 65.75
CA ARG A 146 57.56 71.77 64.65
C ARG A 146 57.90 70.29 64.96
N VAL A 147 58.23 69.94 66.20
CA VAL A 147 58.58 68.56 66.61
C VAL A 147 57.32 67.73 66.95
N ALA A 148 56.36 68.32 67.66
CA ALA A 148 55.07 67.70 67.99
C ALA A 148 54.14 67.53 66.76
N GLN A 149 54.42 68.26 65.68
CA GLN A 149 53.67 68.15 64.43
C GLN A 149 53.84 66.76 63.77
N ALA A 150 55.04 66.16 63.76
CA ALA A 150 55.28 64.90 63.02
C ALA A 150 54.48 63.71 63.56
N GLU A 151 54.44 63.50 64.89
CA GLU A 151 53.62 62.45 65.51
C GLU A 151 52.11 62.72 65.34
N ALA A 152 51.71 63.99 65.35
CA ALA A 152 50.33 64.38 65.08
C ALA A 152 49.92 64.12 63.63
N TYR A 153 50.85 64.18 62.66
CA TYR A 153 50.58 63.87 61.25
C TYR A 153 50.33 62.37 61.03
N ASP A 154 51.18 61.49 61.56
CA ASP A 154 51.02 60.03 61.38
C ASP A 154 49.75 59.51 62.07
N ALA A 155 49.45 60.02 63.26
CA ALA A 155 48.21 59.71 63.98
C ALA A 155 46.96 60.21 63.22
N LEU A 156 47.08 61.34 62.52
CA LEU A 156 46.00 61.93 61.75
C LEU A 156 45.80 61.21 60.41
N GLU A 157 46.86 60.76 59.75
CA GLU A 157 46.79 59.93 58.55
C GLU A 157 46.08 58.59 58.84
N ALA A 158 46.47 57.91 59.92
CA ALA A 158 45.82 56.68 60.38
C ALA A 158 44.33 56.90 60.71
N GLU A 159 43.98 58.08 61.24
CA GLU A 159 42.59 58.45 61.51
C GLU A 159 41.82 58.75 60.22
N ILE A 160 42.40 59.49 59.26
CA ILE A 160 41.78 59.81 57.96
C ILE A 160 41.46 58.53 57.18
N ARG A 161 42.38 57.56 57.16
CA ARG A 161 42.17 56.25 56.49
C ARG A 161 40.97 55.47 57.07
N LYS A 162 40.62 55.63 58.36
CA LYS A 162 39.41 55.01 58.95
C LYS A 162 38.11 55.59 58.42
N HIS A 163 38.12 56.84 57.96
CA HIS A 163 36.91 57.51 57.47
C HIS A 163 36.57 57.17 56.02
N VAL A 164 37.58 56.86 55.20
CA VAL A 164 37.43 56.46 53.79
C VAL A 164 36.62 55.16 53.64
N ALA A 165 36.78 54.19 54.56
CA ALA A 165 36.07 52.91 54.51
C ALA A 165 34.53 53.03 54.59
N PHE A 166 34.02 54.14 55.13
CA PHE A 166 32.58 54.38 55.25
C PHE A 166 31.87 54.61 53.91
N ALA A 167 32.57 55.04 52.87
CA ALA A 167 32.00 55.21 51.52
C ALA A 167 31.52 53.87 50.93
N LYS A 168 32.24 52.78 51.21
CA LYS A 168 31.84 51.43 50.81
C LYS A 168 30.64 50.94 51.62
N VAL A 169 30.72 51.05 52.95
CA VAL A 169 29.64 50.63 53.88
C VAL A 169 28.31 51.33 53.55
N SER A 170 28.34 52.64 53.31
CA SER A 170 27.15 53.41 52.93
C SER A 170 26.63 53.11 51.53
N ALA A 171 27.49 52.74 50.57
CA ALA A 171 27.07 52.27 49.27
C ALA A 171 26.37 50.91 49.34
N ASP A 172 26.90 49.99 50.15
CA ASP A 172 26.32 48.66 50.34
C ASP A 172 24.95 48.73 51.02
N ALA A 173 24.71 49.72 51.88
CA ALA A 173 23.44 49.94 52.57
C ALA A 173 22.27 50.40 51.67
N VAL A 174 22.52 50.95 50.47
CA VAL A 174 21.47 51.40 49.54
C VAL A 174 20.76 50.23 48.87
N THR A 175 21.51 49.19 48.52
CA THR A 175 21.03 48.03 47.76
C THR A 175 19.84 47.29 48.41
N PRO A 176 19.84 46.95 49.72
CA PRO A 176 18.70 46.28 50.35
C PRO A 176 17.43 47.15 50.38
N LEU A 177 17.59 48.47 50.60
CA LEU A 177 16.46 49.42 50.57
C LEU A 177 15.88 49.58 49.17
N GLN A 178 16.73 49.57 48.13
CA GLN A 178 16.29 49.62 46.74
C GLN A 178 15.46 48.39 46.36
N ARG A 179 15.90 47.18 46.75
CA ARG A 179 15.15 45.94 46.53
C ARG A 179 13.79 45.97 47.23
N SER A 180 13.75 46.46 48.47
CA SER A 180 12.49 46.61 49.21
C SER A 180 11.54 47.59 48.50
N ALA A 181 12.05 48.72 47.97
CA ALA A 181 11.23 49.65 47.19
C ALA A 181 10.66 49.02 45.91
N ASP A 182 11.47 48.25 45.18
CA ASP A 182 11.05 47.57 43.95
C ASP A 182 9.99 46.49 44.25
N LEU A 183 10.12 45.75 45.36
CA LEU A 183 9.13 44.76 45.82
C LEU A 183 7.78 45.42 46.14
N TRP A 184 7.77 46.56 46.84
CA TRP A 184 6.52 47.28 47.12
C TRP A 184 5.85 47.81 45.86
N ALA A 185 6.63 48.27 44.86
CA ALA A 185 6.10 48.68 43.57
C ALA A 185 5.43 47.51 42.83
N LEU A 186 6.05 46.32 42.84
CA LEU A 186 5.48 45.10 42.29
C LEU A 186 4.16 44.73 42.98
N LYS A 187 4.14 44.74 44.32
CA LYS A 187 2.94 44.44 45.11
C LYS A 187 1.80 45.40 44.80
N ASN A 188 2.10 46.70 44.74
CA ASN A 188 1.11 47.72 44.38
C ASN A 188 0.51 47.42 43.00
N ALA A 189 1.34 47.17 41.99
CA ALA A 189 0.89 46.88 40.63
C ALA A 189 0.01 45.61 40.57
N ARG A 190 0.39 44.53 41.25
CA ARG A 190 -0.36 43.27 41.26
C ARG A 190 -1.71 43.42 41.97
N VAL A 191 -1.74 44.04 43.15
CA VAL A 191 -2.99 44.26 43.90
C VAL A 191 -3.91 45.23 43.17
N GLN A 192 -3.37 46.30 42.58
CA GLN A 192 -4.14 47.26 41.79
C GLN A 192 -4.72 46.64 40.51
N GLY A 193 -4.00 45.73 39.87
CA GLY A 193 -4.44 45.02 38.67
C GLY A 193 -5.55 43.99 38.90
N ALA A 194 -5.84 43.59 40.15
CA ALA A 194 -6.89 42.62 40.46
C ALA A 194 -8.29 43.26 40.46
N THR A 195 -8.88 43.45 39.28
CA THR A 195 -10.17 44.15 39.09
C THR A 195 -11.41 43.30 39.34
N THR A 196 -11.27 42.05 39.81
CA THR A 196 -12.37 41.14 40.13
C THR A 196 -12.12 40.41 41.45
N GLU A 197 -13.21 39.94 42.09
CA GLU A 197 -13.12 39.15 43.33
C GLU A 197 -12.28 37.88 43.16
N ALA A 198 -12.42 37.21 42.02
CA ALA A 198 -11.63 36.03 41.68
C ALA A 198 -10.14 36.35 41.53
N ALA A 199 -9.78 37.45 40.86
CA ALA A 199 -8.38 37.87 40.72
C ALA A 199 -7.75 38.23 42.08
N LEU A 200 -8.51 38.90 42.96
CA LEU A 200 -8.04 39.23 44.30
C LEU A 200 -7.84 37.96 45.15
N THR A 201 -8.77 37.00 45.06
CA THR A 201 -8.68 35.72 45.73
C THR A 201 -7.50 34.89 45.22
N ALA A 202 -7.24 34.90 43.91
CA ALA A 202 -6.05 34.27 43.33
C ALA A 202 -4.76 34.86 43.91
N LEU A 203 -4.68 36.19 44.10
CA LEU A 203 -3.52 36.83 44.74
C LEU A 203 -3.34 36.44 46.21
N LYS A 204 -4.43 36.19 46.96
CA LYS A 204 -4.34 35.69 48.35
C LYS A 204 -3.65 34.32 48.41
N ASN A 205 -3.86 33.52 47.38
CA ASN A 205 -3.31 32.18 47.27
C ASN A 205 -2.04 32.12 46.41
N THR A 206 -1.53 33.24 45.90
CA THR A 206 -0.30 33.26 45.11
C THR A 206 0.89 33.67 45.98
N ARG A 207 2.00 32.97 45.82
CA ARG A 207 3.31 33.34 46.36
C ARG A 207 4.32 33.36 45.23
N GLN A 208 5.17 34.37 45.18
CA GLN A 208 6.27 34.41 44.22
C GLN A 208 7.58 34.06 44.92
N LEU A 209 8.37 33.16 44.33
CA LEU A 209 9.72 32.84 44.82
C LEU A 209 10.67 34.02 44.51
N ASP A 210 11.33 34.55 45.53
CA ASP A 210 12.17 35.73 45.45
C ASP A 210 13.57 35.46 46.03
N ALA A 211 14.60 35.55 45.16
CA ALA A 211 16.00 35.37 45.53
C ALA A 211 16.58 36.55 46.32
N THR A 212 15.85 37.67 46.41
CA THR A 212 16.38 38.94 46.88
C THR A 212 16.12 39.24 48.36
N THR A 213 15.40 38.35 49.07
CA THR A 213 15.08 38.50 50.49
C THR A 213 16.36 38.50 51.36
N PRO A 214 16.64 39.57 52.13
CA PRO A 214 17.79 39.61 53.03
C PRO A 214 17.71 38.56 54.14
N ASN A 215 18.85 37.91 54.45
CA ASN A 215 19.01 36.96 55.57
C ASN A 215 18.07 35.74 55.54
N ALA A 216 17.63 35.31 54.35
CA ALA A 216 16.90 34.06 54.18
C ALA A 216 17.87 32.88 54.02
N GLU A 217 17.51 31.72 54.58
CA GLU A 217 18.37 30.53 54.61
C GLU A 217 18.44 29.85 53.24
N THR A 218 19.66 29.51 52.79
CA THR A 218 19.90 28.79 51.52
C THR A 218 20.51 27.42 51.78
N HIS A 219 20.29 26.46 50.86
CA HIS A 219 20.87 25.12 50.94
C HIS A 219 21.87 24.90 49.80
N GLY A 220 23.17 24.94 50.10
CA GLY A 220 24.22 24.70 49.10
C GLY A 220 24.13 25.64 47.88
N ALA A 221 23.88 26.93 48.13
CA ALA A 221 23.61 27.99 47.14
C ALA A 221 22.25 27.94 46.41
N ARG A 222 21.39 26.94 46.70
CA ARG A 222 19.99 26.92 46.22
C ARG A 222 19.09 27.78 47.12
N LEU A 223 18.10 28.43 46.52
CA LEU A 223 17.00 29.02 47.29
C LEU A 223 16.23 27.93 48.03
N THR A 224 15.44 28.31 49.01
CA THR A 224 14.58 27.38 49.76
C THR A 224 13.15 27.86 49.65
N TRP A 225 12.17 26.95 49.69
CA TRP A 225 10.75 27.35 49.70
C TRP A 225 10.26 27.77 51.10
N HIS A 226 11.17 28.36 51.87
CA HIS A 226 10.95 28.95 53.18
C HIS A 226 10.04 30.18 53.07
N ASP A 227 9.29 30.49 54.14
CA ASP A 227 8.26 31.55 54.09
C ASP A 227 8.88 32.93 53.78
N LYS A 228 10.16 33.14 54.10
CA LYS A 228 10.91 34.37 53.80
C LYS A 228 11.28 34.53 52.32
N HIS A 229 11.46 33.45 51.57
CA HIS A 229 11.71 33.52 50.12
C HIS A 229 10.42 33.67 49.32
N LEU A 230 9.26 33.81 49.98
CA LEU A 230 7.94 33.83 49.35
C LEU A 230 7.27 35.19 49.53
N THR A 231 6.95 35.85 48.42
CA THR A 231 6.24 37.13 48.43
C THR A 231 4.76 36.95 48.76
N ASN A 232 4.20 37.79 49.64
CA ASN A 232 2.77 37.87 49.91
C ASN A 232 2.14 39.17 49.35
N PHE A 233 1.24 39.03 48.39
CA PHE A 233 0.58 40.17 47.74
C PHE A 233 -0.52 40.79 48.62
N MET A 234 -1.32 39.95 49.27
CA MET A 234 -2.54 40.37 49.99
C MET A 234 -2.39 40.44 51.51
N ALA A 235 -1.24 40.05 52.07
CA ALA A 235 -0.91 40.20 53.49
C ALA A 235 0.58 40.50 53.70
N ALA A 236 0.99 40.74 54.95
CA ALA A 236 2.40 40.99 55.27
C ALA A 236 3.29 39.80 54.89
N ASP A 237 4.55 40.08 54.51
CA ASP A 237 5.55 39.03 54.29
C ASP A 237 5.92 38.39 55.63
N ALA A 238 6.29 37.13 55.58
CA ALA A 238 6.65 36.38 56.77
C ALA A 238 7.99 36.87 57.34
N ALA A 239 7.99 37.20 58.63
CA ALA A 239 9.21 37.54 59.36
C ALA A 239 9.91 36.29 59.96
N THR A 240 9.17 35.18 60.09
CA THR A 240 9.60 33.92 60.68
C THR A 240 9.43 32.78 59.71
N ASP A 241 10.18 31.71 59.92
CA ASP A 241 10.24 30.63 58.96
C ASP A 241 9.46 29.39 59.38
N THR A 242 8.15 29.49 59.28
CA THR A 242 7.22 28.47 59.79
C THR A 242 6.92 27.37 58.79
N HIS A 243 7.27 27.57 57.52
CA HIS A 243 6.93 26.71 56.38
C HIS A 243 5.43 26.52 56.17
N ALA A 244 4.62 27.48 56.65
CA ALA A 244 3.17 27.39 56.63
C ALA A 244 2.55 28.10 55.43
N ALA A 245 3.35 28.82 54.62
CA ALA A 245 2.82 29.63 53.52
C ALA A 245 2.42 28.84 52.26
N MET A 246 2.84 27.58 52.16
CA MET A 246 2.57 26.69 51.01
C MET A 246 1.49 25.68 51.38
N MET A 247 0.38 25.68 50.64
CA MET A 247 -0.78 24.81 50.83
C MET A 247 -1.30 24.26 49.49
N ALA A 248 -2.24 23.31 49.57
CA ALA A 248 -2.85 22.65 48.40
C ALA A 248 -3.58 23.58 47.42
N ASP A 249 -3.96 24.79 47.83
CA ASP A 249 -4.61 25.78 46.96
C ASP A 249 -3.66 26.90 46.50
N THR A 250 -2.40 26.82 46.90
CA THR A 250 -1.40 27.87 46.69
C THR A 250 -0.77 27.79 45.30
N THR A 251 -0.71 28.91 44.59
CA THR A 251 0.07 29.04 43.36
C THR A 251 1.47 29.57 43.70
N LEU A 252 2.50 28.77 43.45
CA LEU A 252 3.89 29.22 43.52
C LEU A 252 4.32 29.72 42.13
N GLU A 253 4.60 31.01 42.03
CA GLU A 253 5.07 31.68 40.82
C GLU A 253 6.61 31.75 40.83
N ILE A 254 7.24 31.11 39.84
CA ILE A 254 8.68 31.16 39.58
C ILE A 254 8.90 32.08 38.39
N THR A 255 9.68 33.13 38.60
CA THR A 255 10.09 34.08 37.54
C THR A 255 11.60 34.08 37.42
N SER A 256 12.15 34.81 36.45
CA SER A 256 13.61 35.00 36.33
C SER A 256 14.25 35.61 37.59
N ALA A 257 13.47 36.25 38.46
CA ALA A 257 13.94 36.78 39.74
C ALA A 257 14.24 35.68 40.78
N ALA A 258 13.72 34.47 40.62
CA ALA A 258 13.99 33.33 41.49
C ALA A 258 15.38 32.70 41.26
N GLY A 259 16.13 33.15 40.26
CA GLY A 259 17.44 32.58 39.93
C GLY A 259 17.34 31.15 39.38
N LYS A 260 18.46 30.41 39.41
CA LYS A 260 18.62 29.14 38.70
C LYS A 260 18.18 27.90 39.46
N SER A 261 18.10 27.93 40.79
CA SER A 261 17.75 26.71 41.53
C SER A 261 17.17 26.95 42.92
N SER A 262 16.35 26.00 43.34
CA SER A 262 15.77 25.93 44.68
C SER A 262 15.74 24.50 45.23
N ASP A 263 15.64 24.40 46.54
CA ASP A 263 15.32 23.20 47.28
C ASP A 263 13.92 23.37 47.87
N ALA A 264 12.98 22.54 47.39
CA ALA A 264 11.60 22.62 47.81
C ALA A 264 11.39 22.09 49.25
N ILE A 265 12.33 21.31 49.77
CA ILE A 265 12.14 20.48 50.96
C ILE A 265 13.02 20.90 52.14
N HIS A 266 14.17 21.54 51.88
CA HIS A 266 15.09 21.99 52.94
C HIS A 266 14.36 22.76 54.05
N GLY A 267 14.74 22.45 55.30
CA GLY A 267 14.16 23.06 56.51
C GLY A 267 12.80 22.51 56.96
N LEU A 268 12.06 21.79 56.09
CA LEU A 268 10.71 21.31 56.40
C LEU A 268 10.72 20.38 57.62
N THR A 269 9.80 20.58 58.57
CA THR A 269 9.68 19.70 59.75
C THR A 269 8.80 18.48 59.49
N GLY A 270 7.74 18.63 58.70
CA GLY A 270 6.85 17.55 58.26
C GLY A 270 7.45 16.64 57.19
N ALA A 271 6.69 15.63 56.76
CA ALA A 271 7.09 14.65 55.74
C ALA A 271 6.74 15.08 54.30
N THR A 272 5.81 16.02 54.13
CA THR A 272 5.29 16.45 52.83
C THR A 272 5.15 17.96 52.79
N ARG A 273 5.50 18.56 51.65
CA ARG A 273 5.13 19.93 51.31
C ARG A 273 4.07 19.93 50.21
N ASP A 274 3.02 20.70 50.39
CA ASP A 274 1.93 20.84 49.42
C ASP A 274 2.05 22.13 48.61
N VAL A 275 1.75 22.06 47.32
CA VAL A 275 1.57 23.22 46.45
C VAL A 275 0.38 22.97 45.53
N GLY A 276 -0.45 23.98 45.29
CA GLY A 276 -1.55 23.91 44.34
C GLY A 276 -1.07 23.88 42.90
N THR A 277 -0.58 25.02 42.42
CA THR A 277 -0.06 25.17 41.06
C THR A 277 1.38 25.66 41.12
N LEU A 278 2.27 25.04 40.35
CA LEU A 278 3.60 25.58 40.08
C LEU A 278 3.55 26.32 38.75
N TYR A 279 3.61 27.65 38.79
CA TYR A 279 3.55 28.48 37.60
C TYR A 279 4.93 29.04 37.26
N VAL A 280 5.48 28.66 36.11
CA VAL A 280 6.82 29.05 35.67
C VAL A 280 6.69 30.08 34.55
N ALA A 281 6.95 31.34 34.89
CA ALA A 281 6.79 32.45 33.97
C ALA A 281 7.76 32.36 32.78
N GLU A 282 7.33 32.92 31.65
CA GLU A 282 8.16 33.01 30.44
C GLU A 282 9.54 33.64 30.73
N GLY A 283 10.60 33.00 30.25
CA GLY A 283 11.99 33.42 30.46
C GLY A 283 12.57 33.07 31.84
N ALA A 284 11.82 32.38 32.71
CA ALA A 284 12.39 31.69 33.86
C ALA A 284 13.04 30.37 33.41
N ASP A 285 14.15 30.01 34.05
CA ASP A 285 14.88 28.75 33.88
C ASP A 285 15.36 28.33 35.27
N HIS A 286 14.72 27.30 35.83
CA HIS A 286 14.82 26.98 37.24
C HIS A 286 14.86 25.47 37.52
N ASP A 287 15.80 25.06 38.36
CA ASP A 287 15.97 23.68 38.82
C ASP A 287 15.49 23.52 40.27
N VAL A 288 14.54 22.61 40.51
CA VAL A 288 13.99 22.30 41.83
C VAL A 288 14.54 20.97 42.33
N LEU A 289 15.15 20.95 43.50
CA LEU A 289 15.56 19.73 44.20
C LEU A 289 14.44 19.25 45.15
N VAL A 290 14.12 17.96 45.09
CA VAL A 290 13.25 17.24 46.02
C VAL A 290 14.00 16.02 46.54
N ALA A 291 14.53 16.06 47.76
CA ALA A 291 15.31 14.96 48.34
C ALA A 291 14.89 14.66 49.78
N GLY A 292 14.91 13.38 50.16
CA GLY A 292 14.61 12.89 51.52
C GLY A 292 13.16 13.00 52.00
N LYS A 293 12.29 13.78 51.34
CA LYS A 293 10.85 13.96 51.67
C LYS A 293 9.99 14.19 50.43
N ALA A 294 8.69 14.42 50.62
CA ALA A 294 7.72 14.54 49.53
C ALA A 294 7.32 15.99 49.18
N LEU A 295 7.18 16.27 47.88
CA LEU A 295 6.50 17.43 47.31
C LEU A 295 5.22 16.96 46.61
N THR A 296 4.07 17.49 47.00
CA THR A 296 2.77 17.18 46.38
C THR A 296 2.23 18.38 45.60
N VAL A 297 2.02 18.21 44.29
CA VAL A 297 1.38 19.19 43.40
C VAL A 297 -0.11 18.83 43.26
N HIS A 298 -1.00 19.69 43.73
CA HIS A 298 -2.43 19.38 43.82
C HIS A 298 -3.23 19.72 42.56
N ARG A 299 -2.74 20.61 41.70
CA ARG A 299 -3.42 21.01 40.46
C ARG A 299 -2.53 20.78 39.27
N ALA A 300 -1.55 21.67 39.02
CA ALA A 300 -0.76 21.59 37.81
C ALA A 300 0.62 22.25 37.87
N ILE A 301 1.49 21.85 36.96
CA ILE A 301 2.63 22.64 36.50
C ILE A 301 2.22 23.36 35.22
N GLU A 302 2.30 24.68 35.23
CA GLU A 302 1.83 25.58 34.18
C GLU A 302 2.88 26.64 33.86
N GLY A 303 2.73 27.33 32.73
CA GLY A 303 3.61 28.40 32.28
C GLY A 303 4.52 27.98 31.13
N ALA A 304 5.33 28.93 30.65
CA ALA A 304 6.14 28.81 29.44
C ALA A 304 7.66 28.82 29.71
N GLY A 305 8.09 29.02 30.96
CA GLY A 305 9.50 28.94 31.33
C GLY A 305 9.98 27.49 31.47
N ASP A 306 11.30 27.34 31.53
CA ASP A 306 11.98 26.05 31.65
C ASP A 306 12.02 25.62 33.13
N LEU A 307 11.57 24.39 33.40
CA LEU A 307 11.56 23.82 34.74
C LEU A 307 12.18 22.43 34.73
N SER A 308 13.22 22.25 35.54
CA SER A 308 13.71 20.92 35.91
C SER A 308 13.32 20.59 37.34
N ILE A 309 12.84 19.37 37.60
CA ILE A 309 12.69 18.86 38.97
C ILE A 309 13.53 17.60 39.12
N SER A 310 14.49 17.63 40.04
CA SER A 310 15.32 16.49 40.41
C SER A 310 14.87 15.89 41.73
N VAL A 311 14.35 14.67 41.66
CA VAL A 311 13.92 13.87 42.79
C VAL A 311 15.06 12.93 43.18
N GLY A 312 15.81 13.29 44.23
CA GLY A 312 16.95 12.51 44.71
C GLY A 312 16.54 11.39 45.69
N ALA A 313 17.53 10.71 46.26
CA ALA A 313 17.33 9.61 47.20
C ALA A 313 16.34 9.96 48.33
N GLY A 314 15.38 9.06 48.56
CA GLY A 314 14.29 9.23 49.53
C GLY A 314 13.30 10.38 49.24
N GLY A 315 13.44 11.08 48.11
CA GLY A 315 12.53 12.14 47.68
C GLY A 315 11.30 11.59 46.95
N THR A 316 10.16 12.30 47.01
CA THR A 316 8.98 11.95 46.21
C THR A 316 8.34 13.19 45.61
N LEU A 317 8.13 13.21 44.30
CA LEU A 317 7.24 14.16 43.62
C LEU A 317 5.91 13.46 43.33
N SER A 318 4.81 13.96 43.89
CA SER A 318 3.48 13.38 43.72
C SER A 318 2.51 14.40 43.13
N PHE A 319 1.78 14.04 42.09
CA PHE A 319 0.65 14.82 41.57
C PHE A 319 -0.63 14.27 42.20
N ALA A 320 -1.34 15.10 42.97
CA ALA A 320 -2.50 14.66 43.75
C ALA A 320 -3.66 14.22 42.87
N GLU A 321 -4.48 13.31 43.40
CA GLU A 321 -5.70 12.83 42.75
C GLU A 321 -6.66 13.98 42.42
N GLN A 322 -7.32 13.89 41.27
CA GLN A 322 -8.27 14.87 40.77
C GLN A 322 -9.71 14.35 40.82
N ALA A 323 -10.67 15.25 41.03
CA ALA A 323 -12.08 14.92 40.95
C ALA A 323 -12.46 14.44 39.52
N ALA A 324 -13.55 13.68 39.40
CA ALA A 324 -13.95 12.92 38.21
C ALA A 324 -14.18 13.69 36.87
N ASN A 325 -13.85 14.98 36.77
CA ASN A 325 -13.90 15.77 35.53
C ASN A 325 -12.78 16.83 35.47
N GLN A 326 -11.73 16.67 36.27
CA GLN A 326 -10.59 17.56 36.32
C GLN A 326 -9.34 16.81 35.86
N THR A 327 -8.48 17.50 35.12
CA THR A 327 -7.17 16.99 34.74
C THR A 327 -6.09 17.82 35.41
N GLY A 328 -5.30 17.14 36.24
CA GLY A 328 -4.16 17.68 36.94
C GLY A 328 -2.86 17.22 36.30
N GLY A 329 -1.72 17.59 36.88
CA GLY A 329 -0.41 17.18 36.39
C GLY A 329 0.30 18.27 35.59
N ILE A 330 0.88 17.92 34.45
CA ILE A 330 1.75 18.83 33.69
C ILE A 330 1.00 19.35 32.47
N LYS A 331 0.86 20.68 32.38
CA LYS A 331 0.31 21.37 31.22
C LYS A 331 1.33 22.26 30.50
N ALA A 332 2.47 22.52 31.13
CA ALA A 332 3.59 23.23 30.53
C ALA A 332 4.38 22.31 29.58
N ASP A 333 4.92 22.89 28.50
CA ASP A 333 5.67 22.13 27.48
C ASP A 333 7.13 21.87 27.89
N ASN A 334 7.74 22.77 28.67
CA ASN A 334 9.18 22.77 28.98
C ASN A 334 9.49 22.22 30.38
N VAL A 335 9.01 21.00 30.67
CA VAL A 335 9.21 20.37 31.97
C VAL A 335 10.10 19.13 31.84
N THR A 336 11.20 19.12 32.59
CA THR A 336 12.08 17.97 32.75
C THR A 336 11.98 17.43 34.16
N LEU A 337 11.70 16.14 34.31
CA LEU A 337 11.71 15.46 35.59
C LEU A 337 12.83 14.41 35.62
N SER A 338 13.49 14.27 36.76
CA SER A 338 14.46 13.20 36.98
C SER A 338 14.24 12.56 38.34
N ALA A 339 14.28 11.23 38.39
CA ALA A 339 14.32 10.47 39.64
C ALA A 339 15.66 9.73 39.72
N THR A 340 16.42 9.94 40.79
CA THR A 340 17.74 9.36 41.00
C THR A 340 17.96 8.87 42.43
N GLY A 341 18.76 7.81 42.58
CA GLY A 341 19.12 7.21 43.86
C GLY A 341 18.01 6.34 44.45
N ALA A 342 18.39 5.36 45.29
CA ALA A 342 17.45 4.47 45.97
C ALA A 342 16.34 5.28 46.67
N GLY A 343 15.10 5.14 46.18
CA GLY A 343 13.90 5.78 46.74
C GLY A 343 13.47 7.12 46.12
N GLY A 344 14.14 7.62 45.08
CA GLY A 344 13.64 8.76 44.31
C GLY A 344 12.38 8.36 43.50
N LYS A 345 11.24 8.98 43.78
CA LYS A 345 9.94 8.57 43.18
C LYS A 345 9.17 9.72 42.55
N ILE A 346 8.68 9.52 41.33
CA ILE A 346 7.70 10.40 40.68
C ILE A 346 6.38 9.64 40.55
N GLN A 347 5.26 10.24 40.97
CA GLN A 347 3.96 9.60 41.00
C GLN A 347 2.86 10.50 40.44
N PHE A 348 2.17 10.01 39.41
CA PHE A 348 0.96 10.58 38.84
C PHE A 348 -0.26 9.80 39.35
N ASN A 349 -1.06 10.40 40.25
CA ASN A 349 -2.26 9.77 40.79
C ASN A 349 -3.48 9.96 39.88
N GLU A 350 -4.64 9.50 40.33
CA GLU A 350 -5.86 9.46 39.53
C GLU A 350 -6.26 10.82 38.94
N GLY A 351 -6.55 10.83 37.64
CA GLY A 351 -6.91 12.04 36.88
C GLY A 351 -5.75 13.00 36.58
N THR A 352 -4.49 12.58 36.73
CA THR A 352 -3.31 13.40 36.41
C THR A 352 -2.62 12.98 35.12
N SER A 353 -1.92 13.92 34.46
CA SER A 353 -1.20 13.69 33.21
C SER A 353 0.25 14.17 33.27
N ALA A 354 1.17 13.45 32.64
CA ALA A 354 2.55 13.92 32.44
C ALA A 354 2.70 14.92 31.28
N GLY A 355 1.64 15.19 30.51
CA GLY A 355 1.68 16.16 29.42
C GLY A 355 2.76 15.82 28.40
N SER A 356 3.65 16.79 28.12
CA SER A 356 4.77 16.63 27.17
C SER A 356 6.14 16.52 27.89
N ALA A 357 6.15 16.15 29.17
CA ALA A 357 7.37 16.18 29.98
C ALA A 357 8.45 15.21 29.46
N THR A 358 9.72 15.59 29.67
CA THR A 358 10.85 14.67 29.52
C THR A 358 11.20 14.10 30.89
N ILE A 359 11.19 12.78 31.05
CA ILE A 359 11.35 12.10 32.34
C ILE A 359 12.49 11.09 32.26
N ALA A 360 13.45 11.19 33.18
CA ALA A 360 14.59 10.26 33.28
C ALA A 360 14.61 9.54 34.63
N LEU A 361 14.69 8.21 34.60
CA LEU A 361 14.75 7.35 35.78
C LEU A 361 16.12 6.67 35.82
N ASN A 362 17.01 7.15 36.68
CA ASN A 362 18.37 6.63 36.79
C ASN A 362 18.61 6.12 38.21
N ASP A 363 19.57 5.21 38.39
CA ASP A 363 20.04 4.77 39.72
C ASP A 363 18.89 4.40 40.69
N GLY A 364 18.02 3.50 40.26
CA GLY A 364 16.87 3.04 41.06
C GLY A 364 15.68 4.00 41.11
N GLY A 365 15.66 5.07 40.32
CA GLY A 365 14.53 6.00 40.24
C GLY A 365 13.23 5.33 39.76
N GLU A 366 12.10 5.72 40.34
CA GLU A 366 10.79 5.14 40.04
C GLU A 366 9.81 6.19 39.46
N LEU A 367 9.04 5.77 38.45
CA LEU A 367 7.90 6.51 37.91
C LEU A 367 6.64 5.63 37.97
N THR A 368 5.56 6.16 38.54
CA THR A 368 4.27 5.48 38.60
C THR A 368 3.16 6.34 38.01
N PHE A 369 2.40 5.76 37.07
CA PHE A 369 1.09 6.25 36.64
C PHE A 369 0.01 5.35 37.25
N GLY A 370 -0.79 5.90 38.17
CA GLY A 370 -1.88 5.19 38.81
C GLY A 370 -3.19 5.26 38.01
N LYS A 371 -4.24 4.65 38.56
CA LYS A 371 -5.57 4.54 37.95
C LYS A 371 -6.05 5.83 37.26
N ASN A 372 -6.48 5.76 36.01
CA ASN A 372 -6.96 6.89 35.21
C ASN A 372 -5.94 8.04 35.00
N ALA A 373 -4.66 7.84 35.32
CA ALA A 373 -3.60 8.76 34.91
C ALA A 373 -3.24 8.56 33.43
N ASN A 374 -2.55 9.54 32.84
CA ASN A 374 -2.08 9.47 31.45
C ASN A 374 -0.61 9.91 31.31
N ALA A 375 0.20 9.14 30.58
CA ALA A 375 1.57 9.55 30.24
C ALA A 375 1.62 10.66 29.16
N GLY A 376 0.52 10.94 28.47
CA GLY A 376 0.43 12.03 27.50
C GLY A 376 1.33 11.82 26.29
N ASN A 377 2.09 12.84 25.91
CA ASN A 377 3.13 12.80 24.86
C ASN A 377 4.53 12.90 25.50
N SER A 378 4.69 12.31 26.69
CA SER A 378 5.95 12.39 27.43
C SER A 378 7.05 11.54 26.78
N LYS A 379 8.30 11.91 27.06
CA LYS A 379 9.49 11.14 26.69
C LYS A 379 10.09 10.55 27.95
N ILE A 380 10.05 9.24 28.10
CA ILE A 380 10.46 8.54 29.31
C ILE A 380 11.68 7.68 29.00
N THR A 381 12.77 7.90 29.73
CA THR A 381 13.97 7.05 29.69
C THR A 381 14.10 6.31 31.01
N VAL A 382 14.14 4.98 30.95
CA VAL A 382 14.34 4.09 32.10
C VAL A 382 15.76 3.53 32.05
N GLY A 383 16.60 3.89 33.01
CA GLY A 383 18.02 3.53 33.06
C GLY A 383 18.27 2.05 33.38
N MET A 384 19.35 1.50 32.83
CA MET A 384 19.78 0.12 33.08
C MET A 384 20.33 -0.09 34.49
N GLU A 385 20.25 -1.34 34.95
CA GLU A 385 21.04 -1.80 36.09
C GLU A 385 22.53 -1.87 35.68
N VAL A 386 23.41 -1.49 36.60
CA VAL A 386 24.85 -1.76 36.50
C VAL A 386 25.21 -2.67 37.66
N THR A 387 25.64 -3.89 37.35
CA THR A 387 25.98 -4.89 38.37
C THR A 387 27.42 -4.73 38.85
N ASP A 388 27.76 -5.29 40.02
CA ASP A 388 29.16 -5.38 40.49
C ASP A 388 30.07 -6.12 39.48
N GLY A 389 29.50 -7.04 38.70
CA GLY A 389 30.17 -7.72 37.61
C GLY A 389 30.58 -6.77 36.49
N ASP A 390 29.68 -5.88 36.08
CA ASP A 390 29.94 -4.87 35.03
C ASP A 390 30.99 -3.86 35.48
N VAL A 391 30.92 -3.42 36.74
CA VAL A 391 31.95 -2.57 37.36
C VAL A 391 33.31 -3.27 37.32
N THR A 392 33.35 -4.54 37.71
CA THR A 392 34.57 -5.34 37.69
C THR A 392 35.12 -5.52 36.27
N ALA A 393 34.25 -5.76 35.29
CA ALA A 393 34.64 -5.90 33.89
C ALA A 393 35.17 -4.57 33.32
N ALA A 394 34.50 -3.45 33.63
CA ALA A 394 34.92 -2.12 33.21
C ALA A 394 36.28 -1.74 33.81
N LEU A 395 36.53 -2.05 35.09
CA LEU A 395 37.83 -1.82 35.74
C LEU A 395 38.94 -2.71 35.19
N LYS A 396 38.61 -3.94 34.74
CA LYS A 396 39.56 -4.80 34.02
C LYS A 396 39.92 -4.25 32.65
N ALA A 397 38.96 -3.68 31.93
CA ALA A 397 39.17 -3.10 30.60
C ALA A 397 39.87 -1.73 30.67
N ASP A 398 39.48 -0.88 31.62
CA ASP A 398 40.11 0.41 31.93
C ASP A 398 40.19 0.59 33.46
N PRO A 399 41.39 0.51 34.05
CA PRO A 399 41.60 0.74 35.48
C PRO A 399 41.18 2.12 35.99
N LYS A 400 40.90 3.08 35.10
CA LYS A 400 40.40 4.43 35.44
C LYS A 400 38.88 4.56 35.33
N SER A 401 38.15 3.48 35.01
CA SER A 401 36.70 3.49 34.94
C SER A 401 36.08 4.04 36.22
N GLN A 402 35.09 4.92 36.07
CA GLN A 402 34.30 5.49 37.18
C GLN A 402 32.90 4.85 37.27
N LEU A 403 32.69 3.72 36.59
CA LEU A 403 31.42 3.00 36.62
C LEU A 403 31.16 2.50 38.05
N ALA A 404 29.95 2.74 38.55
CA ALA A 404 29.50 2.28 39.86
C ALA A 404 28.25 1.42 39.71
N ALA A 405 28.06 0.48 40.63
CA ALA A 405 26.86 -0.35 40.66
C ALA A 405 25.65 0.53 40.98
N VAL A 406 24.60 0.40 40.18
CA VAL A 406 23.36 1.17 40.30
C VAL A 406 22.16 0.28 39.99
N ALA A 407 21.05 0.50 40.70
CA ALA A 407 19.81 -0.24 40.44
C ALA A 407 19.15 0.22 39.14
N ALA A 408 18.41 -0.67 38.48
CA ALA A 408 17.59 -0.31 37.32
C ALA A 408 16.55 0.76 37.67
N GLY A 409 16.31 1.68 36.74
CA GLY A 409 15.13 2.52 36.79
C GLY A 409 13.85 1.68 36.64
N LYS A 410 12.74 2.17 37.18
CA LYS A 410 11.46 1.46 37.17
C LYS A 410 10.30 2.32 36.69
N LEU A 411 9.65 1.90 35.61
CA LEU A 411 8.38 2.47 35.14
C LEU A 411 7.23 1.53 35.50
N THR A 412 6.16 2.06 36.09
CA THR A 412 4.92 1.33 36.36
C THR A 412 3.72 2.14 35.88
N VAL A 413 2.94 1.56 34.98
CA VAL A 413 1.68 2.11 34.47
C VAL A 413 0.60 1.13 34.88
N SER A 414 -0.32 1.55 35.76
CA SER A 414 -1.32 0.66 36.33
C SER A 414 -2.72 1.29 36.25
N GLU A 415 -3.64 0.59 35.59
CA GLU A 415 -5.00 1.09 35.30
C GLU A 415 -5.00 2.46 34.60
N ALA A 416 -4.00 2.72 33.77
CA ALA A 416 -3.70 4.03 33.19
C ALA A 416 -3.56 3.97 31.67
N SER A 417 -3.49 5.14 31.04
CA SER A 417 -3.20 5.29 29.61
C SER A 417 -1.77 5.77 29.39
N THR A 418 -1.11 5.27 28.35
CA THR A 418 0.18 5.82 27.91
C THR A 418 0.05 6.91 26.85
N GLY A 419 -1.13 7.12 26.28
CA GLY A 419 -1.36 8.09 25.21
C GLY A 419 -0.41 7.90 24.03
N ASP A 420 0.35 8.96 23.73
CA ASP A 420 1.33 9.04 22.64
C ASP A 420 2.77 9.04 23.18
N ALA A 421 2.99 8.55 24.40
CA ALA A 421 4.31 8.60 25.03
C ALA A 421 5.37 7.80 24.25
N THR A 422 6.62 8.25 24.34
CA THR A 422 7.79 7.51 23.87
C THR A 422 8.57 6.99 25.06
N VAL A 423 8.77 5.68 25.14
CA VAL A 423 9.49 5.03 26.24
C VAL A 423 10.73 4.33 25.69
N LEU A 424 11.91 4.72 26.22
CA LEU A 424 13.17 4.00 26.04
C LEU A 424 13.47 3.24 27.33
N ASN A 425 13.23 1.93 27.33
CA ASN A 425 13.40 1.10 28.52
C ASN A 425 14.70 0.30 28.47
N PHE A 426 15.71 0.71 29.25
CA PHE A 426 16.90 -0.09 29.54
C PHE A 426 16.84 -0.80 30.91
N GLY A 427 15.85 -0.45 31.74
CA GLY A 427 15.63 -1.02 33.07
C GLY A 427 14.40 -1.93 33.12
N VAL A 428 13.47 -1.63 34.03
CA VAL A 428 12.23 -2.40 34.21
C VAL A 428 11.00 -1.55 33.93
N ALA A 429 10.13 -2.02 33.03
CA ALA A 429 8.83 -1.41 32.76
C ALA A 429 7.68 -2.41 33.00
N SER A 430 6.57 -1.93 33.54
CA SER A 430 5.36 -2.73 33.76
C SER A 430 4.12 -1.94 33.37
N PHE A 431 3.29 -2.53 32.51
CA PHE A 431 1.99 -2.05 32.08
C PHE A 431 0.94 -3.04 32.58
N ASP A 432 0.21 -2.65 33.63
CA ASP A 432 -0.74 -3.49 34.34
C ASP A 432 -2.16 -2.96 34.12
N LYS A 433 -3.04 -3.75 33.50
CA LYS A 433 -4.42 -3.36 33.18
C LYS A 433 -4.51 -1.99 32.50
N SER A 434 -3.58 -1.73 31.59
CA SER A 434 -3.33 -0.40 31.03
C SER A 434 -3.61 -0.34 29.54
N LYS A 435 -3.88 0.87 29.05
CA LYS A 435 -4.12 1.16 27.63
C LYS A 435 -2.85 1.73 27.02
N LEU A 436 -2.25 0.98 26.09
CA LEU A 436 -1.02 1.39 25.42
C LEU A 436 -1.28 2.40 24.29
N GLU A 437 -2.51 2.48 23.78
CA GLU A 437 -2.94 3.47 22.77
C GLU A 437 -1.95 3.61 21.59
N ASN A 438 -1.14 4.67 21.51
CA ASN A 438 -0.14 4.89 20.45
C ASN A 438 1.30 4.90 20.99
N LEU A 439 1.55 4.19 22.09
CA LEU A 439 2.87 4.09 22.73
C LEU A 439 3.95 3.70 21.71
N ALA A 440 5.04 4.46 21.68
CA ALA A 440 6.28 4.06 21.04
C ALA A 440 7.24 3.52 22.11
N LEU A 441 7.41 2.20 22.17
CA LEU A 441 8.25 1.52 23.16
C LEU A 441 9.48 0.89 22.49
N MET A 442 10.67 1.34 22.87
CA MET A 442 11.92 0.64 22.61
C MET A 442 12.37 -0.07 23.89
N ASN A 443 12.28 -1.40 23.91
CA ASN A 443 12.68 -2.23 25.04
C ASN A 443 14.07 -2.82 24.82
N ALA A 444 15.01 -2.46 25.69
CA ALA A 444 16.35 -3.01 25.83
C ALA A 444 16.55 -3.76 27.16
N GLY A 445 15.64 -3.59 28.12
CA GLY A 445 15.64 -4.25 29.42
C GLY A 445 14.51 -5.28 29.56
N LYS A 446 13.79 -5.23 30.70
CA LYS A 446 12.63 -6.09 30.96
C LYS A 446 11.34 -5.29 30.93
N THR A 447 10.38 -5.72 30.10
CA THR A 447 9.03 -5.16 30.07
C THR A 447 7.98 -6.22 30.33
N THR A 448 6.93 -5.88 31.08
CA THR A 448 5.74 -6.71 31.27
C THR A 448 4.48 -5.96 30.86
N ILE A 449 3.58 -6.61 30.12
CA ILE A 449 2.25 -6.10 29.75
C ILE A 449 1.24 -7.14 30.22
N ILE A 450 0.44 -6.84 31.24
CA ILE A 450 -0.31 -7.84 32.02
C ILE A 450 -1.75 -7.42 32.34
N ASN A 451 -2.54 -8.38 32.84
CA ASN A 451 -3.85 -8.18 33.47
C ASN A 451 -4.87 -7.41 32.63
N GLN A 452 -5.24 -7.91 31.45
CA GLN A 452 -6.25 -7.29 30.58
C GLN A 452 -5.85 -5.93 30.00
N SER A 453 -4.55 -5.72 29.78
CA SER A 453 -4.07 -4.55 29.04
C SER A 453 -4.56 -4.55 27.58
N GLU A 454 -4.66 -3.36 27.00
CA GLU A 454 -5.10 -3.11 25.63
C GLU A 454 -3.95 -2.46 24.83
N GLY A 455 -3.57 -3.10 23.71
CA GLY A 455 -2.41 -2.72 22.91
C GLY A 455 -2.62 -1.51 21.99
N GLY A 456 -3.85 -1.20 21.60
CA GLY A 456 -4.14 -0.10 20.68
C GLY A 456 -3.41 -0.24 19.33
N ASN A 457 -2.74 0.83 18.94
CA ASN A 457 -1.83 0.93 17.80
C ASN A 457 -0.36 1.07 18.24
N ALA A 458 -0.01 0.59 19.43
CA ALA A 458 1.34 0.73 19.95
C ALA A 458 2.40 0.12 19.01
N GLU A 459 3.56 0.78 18.95
CA GLU A 459 4.73 0.30 18.23
C GLU A 459 5.79 -0.12 19.24
N VAL A 460 6.04 -1.43 19.31
CA VAL A 460 6.95 -2.04 20.28
C VAL A 460 8.14 -2.64 19.55
N VAL A 461 9.34 -2.22 19.91
CA VAL A 461 10.61 -2.78 19.45
C VAL A 461 11.31 -3.45 20.62
N ASN A 462 11.38 -4.78 20.62
CA ASN A 462 12.11 -5.56 21.59
C ASN A 462 13.51 -5.89 21.05
N LEU A 463 14.55 -5.29 21.63
CA LEU A 463 15.93 -5.43 21.16
C LEU A 463 16.55 -6.77 21.58
N GLU A 464 17.69 -7.12 20.98
CA GLU A 464 18.48 -8.29 21.35
C GLU A 464 18.86 -8.25 22.84
N GLY A 465 18.72 -9.39 23.53
CA GLY A 465 18.95 -9.51 24.97
C GLY A 465 17.82 -8.97 25.87
N ALA A 466 16.81 -8.31 25.30
CA ALA A 466 15.67 -7.79 26.04
C ALA A 466 14.55 -8.83 26.19
N ALA A 467 13.80 -8.72 27.29
CA ALA A 467 12.67 -9.59 27.60
C ALA A 467 11.35 -8.81 27.63
N LEU A 468 10.34 -9.31 26.93
CA LEU A 468 8.98 -8.76 26.91
C LEU A 468 7.95 -9.86 27.23
N ASP A 469 7.34 -9.78 28.40
CA ASP A 469 6.29 -10.71 28.82
C ASP A 469 4.90 -10.08 28.62
N ILE A 470 4.07 -10.69 27.79
CA ILE A 470 2.69 -10.28 27.48
C ILE A 470 1.74 -11.35 28.04
N VAL A 471 0.89 -10.94 28.99
CA VAL A 471 -0.01 -11.86 29.71
C VAL A 471 -1.42 -11.27 29.72
N ASP A 472 -2.42 -12.10 29.43
CA ASP A 472 -3.84 -11.72 29.44
C ASP A 472 -4.13 -10.40 28.69
N THR A 473 -3.50 -10.16 27.54
CA THR A 473 -3.54 -8.85 26.86
C THR A 473 -4.22 -8.91 25.51
N LYS A 474 -5.04 -7.91 25.17
CA LYS A 474 -5.55 -7.73 23.81
C LYS A 474 -4.56 -6.86 23.03
N LEU A 475 -3.79 -7.44 22.11
CA LEU A 475 -2.78 -6.68 21.35
C LEU A 475 -3.43 -5.72 20.34
N GLU A 476 -4.66 -5.97 19.92
CA GLU A 476 -5.39 -5.13 18.95
C GLU A 476 -4.59 -4.94 17.65
N ASN A 477 -4.19 -3.71 17.29
CA ASN A 477 -3.42 -3.39 16.08
C ASN A 477 -1.93 -3.15 16.38
N MET A 478 -1.44 -3.59 17.53
CA MET A 478 -0.03 -3.42 17.93
C MET A 478 0.92 -3.97 16.87
N LYS A 479 1.98 -3.20 16.61
CA LYS A 479 3.13 -3.65 15.82
C LYS A 479 4.27 -4.03 16.74
N LEU A 480 4.71 -5.27 16.64
CA LEU A 480 5.81 -5.80 17.45
C LEU A 480 6.98 -6.20 16.53
N THR A 481 8.12 -5.54 16.69
CA THR A 481 9.39 -5.98 16.11
C THR A 481 10.24 -6.63 17.20
N ASN A 482 10.63 -7.89 17.03
CA ASN A 482 11.32 -8.65 18.07
C ASN A 482 12.69 -9.21 17.61
N ALA A 483 13.76 -8.74 18.24
CA ALA A 483 15.10 -9.33 18.18
C ALA A 483 15.51 -10.05 19.48
N GLY A 484 14.74 -9.91 20.57
CA GLY A 484 14.98 -10.55 21.88
C GLY A 484 14.04 -11.71 22.19
N ASP A 485 13.71 -11.89 23.48
CA ASP A 485 12.74 -12.88 23.94
C ASP A 485 11.38 -12.22 24.20
N VAL A 486 10.32 -12.71 23.54
CA VAL A 486 8.93 -12.33 23.80
C VAL A 486 8.16 -13.55 24.29
N THR A 487 7.44 -13.43 25.39
CA THR A 487 6.51 -14.46 25.88
C THR A 487 5.07 -13.94 25.76
N MET A 488 4.16 -14.72 25.19
CA MET A 488 2.72 -14.49 25.20
C MET A 488 2.03 -15.62 25.95
N SER A 489 1.26 -15.29 26.98
CA SER A 489 0.60 -16.28 27.85
C SER A 489 -0.79 -15.85 28.34
N GLY A 490 -1.50 -16.77 29.00
CA GLY A 490 -2.86 -16.54 29.48
C GLY A 490 -3.87 -16.37 28.33
N ALA A 491 -4.85 -15.48 28.51
CA ALA A 491 -5.91 -15.17 27.55
C ALA A 491 -5.50 -14.12 26.49
N THR A 492 -4.23 -14.07 26.12
CA THR A 492 -3.68 -13.07 25.18
C THR A 492 -4.24 -13.23 23.75
N LEU A 493 -4.68 -12.13 23.14
CA LEU A 493 -5.28 -12.10 21.79
C LEU A 493 -4.44 -11.25 20.82
N ALA A 494 -3.96 -11.86 19.72
CA ALA A 494 -3.07 -11.24 18.74
C ALA A 494 -3.66 -11.16 17.30
N GLY A 495 -4.98 -11.33 17.16
CA GLY A 495 -5.62 -11.50 15.84
C GLY A 495 -5.54 -10.29 14.90
N GLY A 496 -5.37 -9.07 15.43
CA GLY A 496 -5.15 -7.85 14.65
C GLY A 496 -3.68 -7.37 14.63
N ALA A 497 -2.79 -8.06 15.35
CA ALA A 497 -1.42 -7.61 15.55
C ALA A 497 -0.51 -7.98 14.37
N THR A 498 0.51 -7.16 14.14
CA THR A 498 1.58 -7.45 13.17
C THR A 498 2.87 -7.73 13.93
N ILE A 499 3.40 -8.94 13.77
CA ILE A 499 4.61 -9.39 14.46
C ILE A 499 5.72 -9.65 13.44
N HIS A 500 6.84 -8.95 13.60
CA HIS A 500 8.05 -9.14 12.81
C HIS A 500 9.18 -9.68 13.71
N LEU A 501 9.70 -10.87 13.39
CA LEU A 501 10.88 -11.43 14.07
C LEU A 501 12.15 -11.00 13.33
N ALA A 502 13.16 -10.55 14.09
CA ALA A 502 14.46 -10.09 13.61
C ALA A 502 15.62 -10.86 14.31
N GLY A 503 15.45 -12.17 14.51
CA GLY A 503 16.43 -13.11 15.08
C GLY A 503 16.00 -13.75 16.41
N GLY A 504 15.15 -13.05 17.18
CA GLY A 504 14.72 -13.45 18.52
C GLY A 504 13.70 -14.60 18.58
N ALA A 505 13.19 -14.88 19.78
CA ALA A 505 12.20 -15.91 20.04
C ALA A 505 10.84 -15.34 20.45
N LEU A 506 9.76 -15.94 19.95
CA LEU A 506 8.38 -15.69 20.38
C LEU A 506 7.82 -16.98 21.01
N ASP A 507 7.64 -16.98 22.32
CA ASP A 507 7.07 -18.11 23.04
C ASP A 507 5.58 -17.90 23.29
N VAL A 508 4.74 -18.74 22.71
CA VAL A 508 3.27 -18.77 22.87
C VAL A 508 2.79 -20.05 23.57
N SER A 509 3.72 -20.81 24.18
CA SER A 509 3.40 -22.07 24.86
C SER A 509 2.59 -21.88 26.14
N GLY A 510 2.63 -20.67 26.71
CA GLY A 510 1.86 -20.28 27.90
C GLY A 510 0.43 -19.83 27.62
N ILE A 511 -0.06 -19.89 26.37
CA ILE A 511 -1.45 -19.52 26.04
C ILE A 511 -2.41 -20.52 26.68
N GLU A 512 -3.40 -20.01 27.40
CA GLU A 512 -4.42 -20.81 28.05
C GLU A 512 -5.66 -20.96 27.16
N LEU A 513 -6.52 -21.92 27.51
CA LEU A 513 -7.79 -22.09 26.82
C LEU A 513 -8.64 -20.82 27.00
N PRO A 514 -9.23 -20.26 25.94
CA PRO A 514 -10.31 -19.29 26.15
C PRO A 514 -11.36 -20.01 26.99
N GLY A 515 -11.68 -19.49 28.18
CA GLY A 515 -12.67 -20.10 29.06
C GLY A 515 -13.99 -20.26 28.31
N ALA A 516 -14.30 -21.47 27.85
CA ALA A 516 -15.44 -21.72 26.99
C ALA A 516 -16.54 -22.48 27.73
N GLU A 517 -17.76 -21.96 27.58
CA GLU A 517 -18.99 -22.76 27.61
C GLU A 517 -18.84 -24.04 26.75
N PRO A 518 -19.49 -25.15 27.13
CA PRO A 518 -19.10 -26.49 26.71
C PRO A 518 -19.77 -26.91 25.39
N SER A 519 -19.06 -26.87 24.26
CA SER A 519 -19.48 -27.62 23.06
C SER A 519 -18.42 -28.00 22.03
N ASP A 520 -17.13 -27.77 22.28
CA ASP A 520 -16.03 -28.26 21.43
C ASP A 520 -14.87 -28.67 22.36
N PRO A 521 -14.13 -29.77 22.11
CA PRO A 521 -12.97 -30.10 22.93
C PRO A 521 -11.97 -28.93 22.82
N ALA A 522 -11.87 -28.14 23.88
CA ALA A 522 -11.16 -26.88 23.87
C ALA A 522 -9.66 -27.13 23.59
N ILE A 523 -9.18 -26.73 22.42
CA ILE A 523 -7.77 -26.77 22.03
C ILE A 523 -7.14 -25.42 22.37
N LYS A 524 -5.97 -25.42 23.03
CA LYS A 524 -5.20 -24.18 23.27
C LYS A 524 -4.83 -23.60 21.92
N SER A 525 -5.28 -22.38 21.60
CA SER A 525 -5.00 -21.77 20.31
C SER A 525 -4.77 -20.27 20.42
N VAL A 526 -3.83 -19.76 19.63
CA VAL A 526 -3.60 -18.32 19.45
C VAL A 526 -3.72 -17.97 17.97
N THR A 527 -4.49 -16.93 17.67
CA THR A 527 -4.57 -16.35 16.33
C THR A 527 -3.66 -15.13 16.27
N ILE A 528 -2.74 -15.11 15.30
CA ILE A 528 -1.85 -13.99 15.01
C ILE A 528 -2.26 -13.37 13.67
N GLY A 529 -2.40 -12.05 13.66
CA GLY A 529 -2.80 -11.28 12.49
C GLY A 529 -1.86 -11.45 11.30
N SER A 530 -0.61 -11.05 11.47
CA SER A 530 0.50 -11.23 10.53
C SER A 530 1.76 -11.64 11.29
N LEU A 531 2.50 -12.61 10.75
CA LEU A 531 3.77 -13.08 11.28
C LEU A 531 4.80 -13.14 10.15
N ALA A 532 5.87 -12.36 10.26
CA ALA A 532 6.92 -12.29 9.25
C ALA A 532 8.33 -12.20 9.86
N GLY A 533 9.35 -12.34 9.02
CA GLY A 533 10.75 -12.20 9.41
C GLY A 533 11.39 -13.51 9.88
N ARG A 534 12.52 -13.42 10.59
CA ARG A 534 13.36 -14.56 11.00
C ARG A 534 13.40 -14.68 12.51
N GLY A 535 13.24 -15.89 13.04
CA GLY A 535 13.27 -16.16 14.48
C GLY A 535 12.60 -17.48 14.82
N ASP A 536 12.62 -17.88 16.09
CA ASP A 536 11.94 -19.10 16.52
C ASP A 536 10.59 -18.78 17.18
N VAL A 537 9.53 -19.49 16.80
CA VAL A 537 8.24 -19.47 17.51
C VAL A 537 8.13 -20.74 18.32
N ILE A 538 7.98 -20.63 19.63
CA ILE A 538 7.87 -21.76 20.56
C ILE A 538 6.41 -21.91 20.95
N ALA A 539 5.79 -23.01 20.55
CA ALA A 539 4.34 -23.17 20.66
C ALA A 539 3.91 -24.13 21.79
N GLY A 540 4.77 -25.04 22.25
CA GLY A 540 4.33 -26.07 23.18
C GLY A 540 3.21 -26.93 22.58
N GLU A 541 2.10 -27.01 23.30
CA GLU A 541 0.85 -27.64 22.89
C GLU A 541 -0.15 -26.64 22.24
N THR A 542 0.22 -25.37 22.14
CA THR A 542 -0.63 -24.31 21.57
C THR A 542 -0.70 -24.43 20.05
N THR A 543 -1.92 -24.50 19.51
CA THR A 543 -2.17 -24.38 18.07
C THR A 543 -2.01 -22.94 17.62
N ILE A 544 -1.20 -22.70 16.59
CA ILE A 544 -0.97 -21.36 16.06
C ILE A 544 -1.81 -21.17 14.79
N ARG A 545 -2.67 -20.14 14.77
CA ARG A 545 -3.45 -19.73 13.59
C ARG A 545 -2.85 -18.46 12.99
N LEU A 546 -2.43 -18.49 11.74
CA LEU A 546 -1.67 -17.41 11.08
C LEU A 546 -2.44 -16.81 9.89
N GLY A 547 -2.37 -15.49 9.71
CA GLY A 547 -2.84 -14.79 8.51
C GLY A 547 -4.22 -14.12 8.65
N ALA A 548 -4.69 -13.86 9.88
CA ALA A 548 -6.01 -13.26 10.12
C ALA A 548 -6.15 -11.83 9.54
N LEU A 549 -5.05 -11.13 9.26
CA LEU A 549 -5.06 -9.82 8.58
C LEU A 549 -5.23 -9.90 7.06
N ASN A 550 -5.28 -11.11 6.47
CA ASN A 550 -5.43 -11.33 5.03
C ASN A 550 -4.32 -10.70 4.17
N GLN A 551 -3.11 -10.54 4.73
CA GLN A 551 -1.93 -10.01 4.05
C GLN A 551 -1.01 -11.14 3.57
N ASP A 552 -0.09 -10.81 2.68
CA ASP A 552 0.96 -11.72 2.24
C ASP A 552 2.16 -11.64 3.19
N ASP A 553 2.44 -12.73 3.89
CA ASP A 553 3.48 -12.85 4.91
C ASP A 553 4.64 -13.73 4.42
N VAL A 554 5.87 -13.39 4.80
CA VAL A 554 7.06 -14.21 4.56
C VAL A 554 7.74 -14.48 5.89
N PHE A 555 7.75 -15.75 6.30
CA PHE A 555 8.33 -16.22 7.55
C PHE A 555 9.53 -17.14 7.28
N ASP A 556 10.71 -16.64 7.69
CA ASP A 556 12.02 -17.28 7.57
C ASP A 556 12.51 -17.86 8.92
N GLY A 557 11.56 -18.21 9.78
CA GLY A 557 11.80 -18.75 11.11
C GLY A 557 11.41 -20.22 11.25
N ARG A 558 11.57 -20.78 12.45
CA ARG A 558 11.12 -22.15 12.77
C ARG A 558 9.99 -22.11 13.78
N ILE A 559 9.00 -22.99 13.63
CA ILE A 559 7.95 -23.20 14.64
C ILE A 559 8.27 -24.49 15.39
N LEU A 560 8.50 -24.40 16.70
CA LEU A 560 9.04 -25.47 17.56
C LEU A 560 8.06 -25.80 18.70
N SER A 561 8.03 -27.06 19.14
CA SER A 561 7.23 -27.49 20.30
C SER A 561 7.91 -27.21 21.64
N VAL A 562 9.24 -27.12 21.68
CA VAL A 562 10.01 -26.80 22.90
C VAL A 562 11.13 -25.83 22.58
N LYS A 563 11.44 -24.94 23.51
CA LYS A 563 12.64 -24.10 23.43
C LYS A 563 13.86 -25.03 23.41
N ALA A 564 14.62 -25.04 22.32
CA ALA A 564 15.86 -25.79 22.25
C ALA A 564 16.78 -25.28 23.38
N LYS A 565 17.26 -26.17 24.25
CA LYS A 565 18.30 -25.80 25.22
C LYS A 565 19.54 -25.40 24.42
N VAL A 566 19.90 -24.11 24.45
CA VAL A 566 21.18 -23.66 23.91
C VAL A 566 22.27 -24.37 24.71
N LYS A 567 22.95 -25.33 24.08
CA LYS A 567 24.29 -25.74 24.53
C LYS A 567 25.20 -24.57 24.23
N VAL A 568 25.75 -23.98 25.28
CA VAL A 568 26.85 -23.04 25.14
C VAL A 568 28.08 -23.89 24.84
N ASP A 569 28.34 -24.16 23.56
CA ASP A 569 29.64 -24.65 23.13
C ASP A 569 30.59 -23.45 23.17
N ALA A 570 31.45 -23.44 24.19
CA ALA A 570 32.63 -22.59 24.21
C ALA A 570 33.51 -22.99 23.01
N GLY A 571 33.97 -21.98 22.27
CA GLY A 571 34.65 -22.16 20.99
C GLY A 571 35.89 -23.06 21.05
N ASP A 572 36.08 -23.84 19.99
CA ASP A 572 37.35 -24.45 19.64
C ASP A 572 38.32 -23.36 19.14
N GLU A 573 39.25 -22.94 20.00
CA GLU A 573 40.61 -22.65 19.56
C GLU A 573 41.43 -23.93 19.68
N ALA A 574 41.84 -24.49 18.56
CA ALA A 574 42.83 -25.55 18.51
C ALA A 574 44.24 -24.93 18.50
N THR A 575 45.05 -25.18 19.53
CA THR A 575 46.26 -26.04 19.42
C THR A 575 47.09 -26.12 20.72
N ASP A 576 47.52 -27.34 21.00
CA ASP A 576 48.63 -27.82 21.82
C ASP A 576 48.67 -27.60 23.36
N GLY A 577 48.37 -28.69 24.07
CA GLY A 577 49.45 -29.47 24.70
C GLY A 577 49.69 -29.31 26.20
N ALA A 578 49.39 -30.41 26.92
CA ALA A 578 49.97 -30.87 28.19
C ALA A 578 49.32 -30.46 29.55
N GLU A 579 48.54 -31.43 30.05
CA GLU A 579 48.66 -32.09 31.37
C GLU A 579 48.33 -31.38 32.71
N THR A 580 47.44 -32.08 33.44
CA THR A 580 47.40 -32.36 34.89
C THR A 580 46.73 -31.39 35.89
N THR A 581 45.49 -31.79 36.25
CA THR A 581 44.97 -32.11 37.61
C THR A 581 44.90 -31.08 38.75
N VAL A 582 43.71 -31.06 39.39
CA VAL A 582 43.38 -31.16 40.84
C VAL A 582 42.35 -30.12 41.34
N ALA A 583 41.14 -30.64 41.58
CA ALA A 583 40.17 -30.44 42.68
C ALA A 583 40.12 -29.13 43.52
N THR A 584 38.88 -28.63 43.77
CA THR A 584 38.08 -28.73 45.03
C THR A 584 36.83 -27.81 44.92
N GLN A 585 35.60 -28.33 45.04
CA GLN A 585 34.69 -28.34 46.23
C GLN A 585 34.44 -26.95 46.87
N GLY A 586 33.26 -26.51 47.28
CA GLY A 586 31.86 -26.97 47.43
C GLY A 586 31.02 -25.71 47.77
N THR A 587 29.71 -25.65 48.02
CA THR A 587 28.71 -26.54 48.65
C THR A 587 27.31 -25.92 48.39
N ASN A 588 26.35 -26.66 47.84
CA ASN A 588 25.20 -27.31 48.51
C ASN A 588 24.22 -26.42 49.30
N GLU A 589 22.93 -26.47 48.92
CA GLU A 589 21.87 -26.99 49.80
C GLU A 589 20.86 -27.82 48.99
N LYS A 590 20.27 -28.82 49.66
CA LYS A 590 19.43 -29.93 49.16
C LYS A 590 18.20 -30.01 50.08
N PRO A 591 17.07 -30.60 49.65
CA PRO A 591 16.60 -31.81 50.35
C PRO A 591 16.17 -32.90 49.35
N LEU A 592 16.74 -34.10 49.41
CA LEU A 592 16.25 -35.31 50.12
C LEU A 592 15.13 -36.05 49.36
N ALA A 593 15.55 -37.07 48.61
CA ALA A 593 14.71 -38.15 48.11
C ALA A 593 14.80 -39.35 49.07
N LEU A 594 13.69 -40.08 49.25
CA LEU A 594 13.68 -41.39 49.88
C LEU A 594 13.10 -42.44 48.92
N ALA A 595 14.00 -43.32 48.49
CA ALA A 595 13.91 -44.74 48.17
C ALA A 595 12.72 -45.30 47.35
N ALA A 596 13.11 -45.96 46.25
CA ALA A 596 12.33 -46.95 45.52
C ALA A 596 12.23 -48.30 46.26
N ALA A 597 11.08 -48.95 46.14
CA ALA A 597 10.92 -50.40 46.25
C ALA A 597 9.81 -50.87 45.29
N ALA A 598 10.10 -51.92 44.52
CA ALA A 598 9.26 -52.50 43.48
C ALA A 598 8.18 -53.46 44.05
N LEU A 599 7.01 -53.54 43.39
CA LEU A 599 6.32 -54.79 42.95
C LEU A 599 4.87 -54.52 42.43
N SER A 600 4.64 -54.95 41.17
CA SER A 600 3.44 -55.58 40.54
C SER A 600 2.04 -54.91 40.46
N GLU A 601 1.67 -54.56 39.22
CA GLU A 601 0.36 -54.63 38.48
C GLU A 601 -0.93 -53.91 38.97
N PRO A 602 -1.92 -53.61 38.09
CA PRO A 602 -1.89 -53.35 36.63
C PRO A 602 -2.46 -51.96 36.26
N ALA A 603 -2.42 -51.67 34.96
CA ALA A 603 -2.83 -50.44 34.29
C ALA A 603 -4.22 -49.91 34.68
N ASP A 604 -4.30 -48.60 34.90
CA ASP A 604 -5.48 -47.81 34.55
C ASP A 604 -5.05 -46.65 33.65
N GLN A 605 -5.76 -46.51 32.54
CA GLN A 605 -5.47 -45.62 31.44
C GLN A 605 -5.97 -44.21 31.78
N THR A 606 -5.05 -43.24 31.81
CA THR A 606 -5.23 -41.89 31.24
C THR A 606 -3.92 -41.11 31.46
N ALA A 607 -2.90 -41.41 30.67
CA ALA A 607 -1.82 -40.46 30.41
C ALA A 607 -2.32 -39.52 29.29
N PRO A 608 -2.23 -38.18 29.42
CA PRO A 608 -2.53 -37.30 28.29
C PRO A 608 -1.59 -37.64 27.14
N GLN A 609 -2.17 -37.93 25.98
CA GLN A 609 -1.44 -38.14 24.73
C GLN A 609 -0.59 -36.88 24.44
N PRO A 610 0.67 -36.99 23.99
CA PRO A 610 1.43 -35.83 23.58
C PRO A 610 0.70 -35.12 22.43
N ILE A 611 0.30 -33.87 22.65
CA ILE A 611 -0.42 -33.09 21.63
C ILE A 611 0.61 -32.63 20.59
N ASP A 612 0.54 -33.23 19.41
CA ASP A 612 1.32 -32.89 18.24
C ASP A 612 1.14 -31.42 17.83
N LEU A 613 2.25 -30.70 17.65
CA LEU A 613 2.31 -29.28 17.24
C LEU A 613 1.48 -29.04 15.96
N GLN A 614 0.51 -28.12 16.07
CA GLN A 614 -0.42 -27.77 15.00
C GLN A 614 -0.29 -26.30 14.57
N VAL A 615 -0.25 -26.08 13.25
CA VAL A 615 -0.30 -24.74 12.64
C VAL A 615 -1.45 -24.69 11.64
N VAL A 616 -2.24 -23.62 11.69
CA VAL A 616 -3.39 -23.39 10.82
C VAL A 616 -3.20 -22.09 10.05
N LYS A 617 -3.22 -22.16 8.72
CA LYS A 617 -3.27 -20.99 7.85
C LYS A 617 -4.72 -20.56 7.65
N VAL A 618 -5.02 -19.32 8.05
CA VAL A 618 -6.33 -18.67 7.92
C VAL A 618 -6.23 -17.41 7.05
N GLY A 619 -7.38 -16.83 6.68
CA GLY A 619 -7.44 -15.62 5.87
C GLY A 619 -7.05 -15.82 4.40
N SER A 620 -7.32 -14.82 3.56
CA SER A 620 -7.17 -14.94 2.09
C SER A 620 -5.75 -14.70 1.55
N GLY A 621 -4.84 -14.15 2.36
CA GLY A 621 -3.47 -13.84 1.95
C GLY A 621 -2.58 -15.07 1.78
N ASN A 622 -1.36 -14.88 1.30
CA ASN A 622 -0.33 -15.90 1.13
C ASN A 622 0.66 -15.93 2.31
N LEU A 623 0.84 -17.09 2.94
CA LEU A 623 1.93 -17.29 3.91
C LEU A 623 3.07 -18.04 3.21
N THR A 624 4.26 -17.46 3.15
CA THR A 624 5.45 -18.09 2.57
C THR A 624 6.37 -18.57 3.67
N LEU A 625 6.65 -19.87 3.71
CA LEU A 625 7.55 -20.51 4.67
C LEU A 625 8.87 -20.85 3.97
N THR A 626 9.94 -20.16 4.34
CA THR A 626 11.27 -20.27 3.69
C THR A 626 12.28 -21.08 4.47
N ASN A 627 11.90 -21.64 5.63
CA ASN A 627 12.79 -22.36 6.53
C ASN A 627 12.18 -23.70 7.00
N ASP A 628 12.94 -24.50 7.73
CA ASP A 628 12.57 -25.83 8.20
C ASP A 628 11.40 -25.81 9.21
N GLN A 629 10.31 -26.52 8.88
CA GLN A 629 9.13 -26.68 9.73
C GLN A 629 8.91 -28.12 10.19
N SER A 630 9.93 -28.98 10.15
CA SER A 630 9.83 -30.42 10.48
C SER A 630 9.24 -30.72 11.86
N ALA A 631 9.27 -29.77 12.79
CA ALA A 631 8.65 -29.91 14.11
C ALA A 631 7.11 -29.88 14.06
N ILE A 632 6.51 -29.30 13.01
CA ILE A 632 5.05 -29.29 12.82
C ILE A 632 4.57 -30.69 12.45
N LYS A 633 3.63 -31.22 13.24
CA LYS A 633 3.02 -32.53 13.04
C LYS A 633 1.62 -32.45 12.43
N ARG A 634 0.96 -31.29 12.51
CA ARG A 634 -0.30 -31.02 11.82
C ARG A 634 -0.27 -29.63 11.20
N MET A 635 -0.41 -29.56 9.87
CA MET A 635 -0.52 -28.30 9.13
C MET A 635 -1.88 -28.26 8.43
N GLU A 636 -2.66 -27.21 8.66
CA GLU A 636 -4.02 -27.09 8.12
C GLU A 636 -4.19 -25.77 7.37
N ILE A 637 -4.69 -25.83 6.14
CA ILE A 637 -4.89 -24.66 5.28
C ILE A 637 -6.40 -24.45 5.12
N GLU A 638 -7.00 -23.65 6.01
CA GLU A 638 -8.43 -23.34 5.96
C GLU A 638 -8.75 -22.44 4.74
N ALA A 639 -7.92 -21.42 4.51
CA ALA A 639 -8.11 -20.45 3.43
C ALA A 639 -6.80 -19.80 2.96
N GLY A 640 -6.85 -19.22 1.76
CA GLY A 640 -5.72 -18.52 1.15
C GLY A 640 -4.64 -19.49 0.67
N THR A 641 -3.42 -18.97 0.52
CA THR A 641 -2.29 -19.75 0.00
C THR A 641 -1.24 -19.97 1.08
N LEU A 642 -0.67 -21.16 1.12
CA LEU A 642 0.59 -21.46 1.79
C LEU A 642 1.65 -21.77 0.71
N THR A 643 2.69 -20.96 0.63
CA THR A 643 3.82 -21.18 -0.27
C THR A 643 4.96 -21.86 0.50
N ALA A 644 5.31 -23.07 0.07
CA ALA A 644 6.42 -23.85 0.61
C ALA A 644 7.69 -23.55 -0.21
N ALA A 645 8.60 -22.79 0.40
CA ALA A 645 9.86 -22.35 -0.19
C ALA A 645 11.09 -23.00 0.44
N HIS A 646 10.89 -24.10 1.17
CA HIS A 646 11.95 -24.91 1.77
C HIS A 646 11.57 -26.40 1.75
N ALA A 647 12.58 -27.29 1.70
CA ALA A 647 12.40 -28.73 1.55
C ALA A 647 11.53 -29.39 2.63
N ASN A 648 11.42 -28.75 3.79
CA ASN A 648 10.62 -29.21 4.94
C ASN A 648 9.55 -28.19 5.36
N ALA A 649 9.16 -27.26 4.47
CA ALA A 649 8.25 -26.15 4.82
C ALA A 649 6.83 -26.61 5.19
N LEU A 650 6.39 -27.79 4.73
CA LEU A 650 5.05 -28.33 4.99
C LEU A 650 4.95 -29.17 6.28
N GLY A 651 6.04 -29.25 7.04
CA GLY A 651 6.13 -30.07 8.25
C GLY A 651 6.34 -31.56 7.99
N ALA A 652 6.55 -32.33 9.06
CA ALA A 652 6.87 -33.76 8.99
C ALA A 652 5.70 -34.67 9.38
N GLY A 653 4.46 -34.18 9.24
CA GLY A 653 3.25 -34.82 9.76
C GLY A 653 2.10 -34.80 8.76
N THR A 654 0.89 -34.49 9.22
CA THR A 654 -0.31 -34.42 8.38
C THR A 654 -0.52 -33.00 7.84
N LEU A 655 -0.66 -32.86 6.52
CA LEU A 655 -1.09 -31.65 5.83
C LEU A 655 -2.55 -31.79 5.39
N SER A 656 -3.43 -30.91 5.88
CA SER A 656 -4.83 -30.83 5.47
C SER A 656 -5.09 -29.56 4.67
N ILE A 657 -5.64 -29.70 3.46
CA ILE A 657 -5.95 -28.57 2.57
C ILE A 657 -7.47 -28.50 2.44
N ALA A 658 -8.10 -27.47 3.01
CA ALA A 658 -9.54 -27.26 2.90
C ALA A 658 -9.94 -26.79 1.49
N LYS A 659 -11.24 -26.79 1.18
CA LYS A 659 -11.79 -26.41 -0.14
C LYS A 659 -11.32 -25.05 -0.66
N THR A 660 -11.13 -24.10 0.25
CA THR A 660 -10.68 -22.72 -0.02
C THR A 660 -9.17 -22.52 0.18
N GLY A 661 -8.47 -23.57 0.63
CA GLY A 661 -7.03 -23.57 0.85
C GLY A 661 -6.26 -23.94 -0.42
N THR A 662 -5.10 -23.32 -0.59
CA THR A 662 -4.14 -23.65 -1.64
C THR A 662 -2.76 -23.86 -1.02
N VAL A 663 -2.06 -24.91 -1.44
CA VAL A 663 -0.62 -25.07 -1.18
C VAL A 663 0.12 -24.88 -2.49
N ALA A 664 1.17 -24.05 -2.51
CA ALA A 664 2.01 -23.83 -3.67
C ALA A 664 3.47 -24.17 -3.34
N LEU A 665 4.17 -24.83 -4.26
CA LEU A 665 5.57 -25.18 -4.09
C LEU A 665 6.44 -24.24 -4.94
N SER A 666 7.50 -23.70 -4.34
CA SER A 666 8.56 -23.00 -5.08
C SER A 666 9.89 -23.74 -5.05
N THR A 667 9.93 -24.92 -4.43
CA THR A 667 11.07 -25.84 -4.37
C THR A 667 10.54 -27.26 -4.13
N ASP A 668 11.40 -28.25 -4.27
CA ASP A 668 11.07 -29.64 -3.93
C ASP A 668 10.84 -29.76 -2.42
N VAL A 669 9.76 -30.43 -2.03
CA VAL A 669 9.36 -30.62 -0.62
C VAL A 669 9.21 -32.10 -0.30
N SER A 670 9.63 -32.49 0.91
CA SER A 670 9.57 -33.88 1.40
C SER A 670 9.20 -33.94 2.88
N GLY A 671 9.16 -35.13 3.46
CA GLY A 671 8.96 -35.34 4.90
C GLY A 671 7.50 -35.41 5.37
N VAL A 672 6.53 -35.05 4.52
CA VAL A 672 5.10 -35.08 4.86
C VAL A 672 4.59 -36.52 4.95
N THR A 673 4.00 -36.91 6.08
CA THR A 673 3.50 -38.29 6.30
C THR A 673 2.14 -38.51 5.64
N HIS A 674 1.21 -37.56 5.76
CA HIS A 674 -0.12 -37.68 5.17
C HIS A 674 -0.56 -36.36 4.56
N VAL A 675 -1.10 -36.38 3.35
CA VAL A 675 -1.79 -35.25 2.74
C VAL A 675 -3.27 -35.59 2.62
N LYS A 676 -4.13 -34.76 3.22
CA LYS A 676 -5.58 -34.77 3.03
C LYS A 676 -5.97 -33.56 2.20
N ASN A 677 -6.36 -33.77 0.94
CA ASN A 677 -6.63 -32.66 0.01
C ASN A 677 -8.12 -32.56 -0.32
N ALA A 678 -8.75 -31.42 -0.03
CA ALA A 678 -10.06 -31.00 -0.51
C ALA A 678 -10.02 -29.70 -1.35
N GLY A 679 -8.86 -29.06 -1.43
CA GLY A 679 -8.62 -27.77 -2.09
C GLY A 679 -7.67 -27.90 -3.29
N ALA A 680 -6.68 -27.01 -3.37
CA ALA A 680 -5.71 -26.98 -4.47
C ALA A 680 -4.26 -27.18 -4.01
N LEU A 681 -3.51 -27.99 -4.75
CA LEU A 681 -2.06 -28.13 -4.62
C LEU A 681 -1.40 -27.73 -5.94
N HIS A 682 -0.55 -26.72 -5.93
CA HIS A 682 0.18 -26.22 -7.08
C HIS A 682 1.65 -26.67 -6.97
N LEU A 683 2.04 -27.62 -7.81
CA LEU A 683 3.41 -28.16 -7.85
C LEU A 683 4.34 -27.32 -8.73
N ASP A 684 3.77 -26.66 -9.73
CA ASP A 684 4.51 -26.05 -10.84
C ASP A 684 5.47 -27.07 -11.48
N THR A 685 6.79 -26.86 -11.42
CA THR A 685 7.82 -27.83 -11.87
C THR A 685 8.46 -28.63 -10.74
N ASN A 686 8.02 -28.46 -9.48
CA ASN A 686 8.65 -29.03 -8.29
C ASN A 686 8.05 -30.38 -7.85
N LYS A 687 8.83 -31.15 -7.08
CA LYS A 687 8.45 -32.46 -6.53
C LYS A 687 7.94 -32.34 -5.08
N LEU A 688 6.81 -32.97 -4.78
CA LEU A 688 6.32 -33.23 -3.42
C LEU A 688 6.43 -34.71 -3.07
N THR A 689 7.21 -35.07 -2.06
CA THR A 689 7.31 -36.46 -1.57
C THR A 689 6.49 -36.65 -0.30
N VAL A 690 5.56 -37.61 -0.31
CA VAL A 690 4.63 -37.90 0.79
C VAL A 690 4.55 -39.40 1.06
N GLN A 691 4.27 -39.83 2.30
CA GLN A 691 4.03 -41.26 2.54
C GLN A 691 2.65 -41.68 2.05
N THR A 692 1.62 -40.92 2.45
CA THR A 692 0.23 -41.21 2.08
C THR A 692 -0.50 -39.97 1.57
N TYR A 693 -1.43 -40.16 0.64
CA TYR A 693 -2.29 -39.10 0.09
C TYR A 693 -3.75 -39.57 0.08
N SER A 694 -4.67 -38.71 0.50
CA SER A 694 -6.11 -38.91 0.39
C SER A 694 -6.79 -37.66 -0.18
N SER A 695 -7.90 -37.86 -0.90
CA SER A 695 -8.62 -36.79 -1.58
C SER A 695 -10.11 -36.79 -1.27
N GLU A 696 -10.67 -35.59 -1.08
CA GLU A 696 -12.10 -35.34 -1.03
C GLU A 696 -12.62 -34.75 -2.34
N ALA A 697 -13.94 -34.76 -2.53
CA ALA A 697 -14.58 -34.19 -3.72
C ALA A 697 -14.20 -32.70 -3.91
N GLY A 698 -13.60 -32.39 -5.05
CA GLY A 698 -13.16 -31.05 -5.42
C GLY A 698 -11.65 -30.82 -5.34
N ALA A 699 -10.88 -31.80 -4.85
CA ALA A 699 -9.43 -31.73 -4.79
C ALA A 699 -8.81 -31.52 -6.18
N LYS A 700 -7.80 -30.65 -6.25
CA LYS A 700 -7.05 -30.35 -7.48
C LYS A 700 -5.55 -30.42 -7.22
N ILE A 701 -4.82 -30.95 -8.19
CA ILE A 701 -3.37 -30.78 -8.29
C ILE A 701 -3.08 -30.13 -9.63
N LYS A 702 -2.37 -29.00 -9.60
CA LYS A 702 -1.88 -28.32 -10.78
C LYS A 702 -0.38 -28.56 -10.93
N SER A 703 0.01 -29.07 -12.08
CA SER A 703 1.40 -29.30 -12.47
C SER A 703 1.69 -28.52 -13.76
N ARG A 704 2.97 -28.26 -14.02
CA ARG A 704 3.47 -27.64 -15.23
C ARG A 704 4.59 -28.49 -15.80
N VAL A 705 4.59 -28.67 -17.12
CA VAL A 705 5.64 -29.37 -17.86
C VAL A 705 6.37 -28.39 -18.77
N GLU A 706 7.70 -28.40 -18.67
CA GLU A 706 8.61 -27.57 -19.46
C GLU A 706 9.83 -28.37 -19.93
N LYS A 707 10.58 -27.84 -20.91
CA LYS A 707 11.91 -28.35 -21.27
C LYS A 707 12.99 -27.50 -20.60
N VAL A 708 13.82 -28.12 -19.77
CA VAL A 708 15.02 -27.50 -19.19
C VAL A 708 16.23 -28.27 -19.72
N GLU A 709 17.14 -27.57 -20.40
CA GLU A 709 18.31 -28.16 -21.07
C GLU A 709 17.99 -29.31 -22.06
N GLY A 710 16.76 -29.32 -22.60
CA GLY A 710 16.28 -30.34 -23.53
C GLY A 710 15.64 -31.56 -22.87
N GLU A 711 15.64 -31.64 -21.55
CA GLU A 711 14.95 -32.68 -20.78
C GLU A 711 13.58 -32.17 -20.29
N ILE A 712 12.61 -33.08 -20.20
CA ILE A 712 11.27 -32.78 -19.72
C ILE A 712 11.30 -32.73 -18.20
N VAL A 713 10.99 -31.57 -17.64
CA VAL A 713 10.76 -31.38 -16.20
C VAL A 713 9.30 -31.06 -15.96
N GLY A 714 8.76 -31.50 -14.83
CA GLY A 714 7.45 -31.05 -14.43
C GLY A 714 7.09 -31.46 -13.02
N GLY A 715 6.09 -30.79 -12.46
CA GLY A 715 5.74 -30.95 -11.06
C GLY A 715 5.16 -32.33 -10.78
N GLN A 716 5.73 -33.01 -9.79
CA GLN A 716 5.39 -34.39 -9.43
C GLN A 716 4.98 -34.50 -7.97
N ILE A 717 4.01 -35.36 -7.68
CA ILE A 717 3.79 -35.89 -6.33
C ILE A 717 4.28 -37.34 -6.30
N HIS A 718 5.17 -37.65 -5.37
CA HIS A 718 5.75 -38.97 -5.17
C HIS A 718 5.21 -39.59 -3.87
N VAL A 719 4.56 -40.75 -3.96
CA VAL A 719 3.92 -41.42 -2.82
C VAL A 719 4.68 -42.68 -2.44
N THR A 720 5.12 -42.79 -1.19
CA THR A 720 5.94 -43.94 -0.75
C THR A 720 5.15 -45.10 -0.13
N GLN A 721 3.85 -44.94 0.16
CA GLN A 721 3.00 -46.01 0.72
C GLN A 721 1.63 -46.12 0.02
N ILE A 722 0.70 -45.20 0.24
CA ILE A 722 -0.69 -45.29 -0.27
C ILE A 722 -1.14 -43.94 -0.82
N GLY A 723 -1.59 -43.87 -2.07
CA GLY A 723 -2.05 -42.63 -2.69
C GLY A 723 -3.44 -42.77 -3.30
N ASP A 724 -4.47 -42.20 -2.67
CA ASP A 724 -5.83 -42.12 -3.22
C ASP A 724 -6.11 -40.76 -3.87
N PHE A 725 -5.91 -40.69 -5.18
CA PHE A 725 -6.23 -39.55 -6.04
C PHE A 725 -7.60 -39.67 -6.70
N SER A 726 -8.45 -40.61 -6.29
CA SER A 726 -9.69 -40.92 -7.01
C SER A 726 -10.69 -39.76 -7.07
N ASN A 727 -10.61 -38.79 -6.15
CA ASN A 727 -11.40 -37.55 -6.15
C ASN A 727 -10.60 -36.31 -6.59
N THR A 728 -9.36 -36.50 -7.06
CA THR A 728 -8.45 -35.43 -7.46
C THR A 728 -8.46 -35.22 -8.96
N LYS A 729 -8.63 -33.97 -9.38
CA LYS A 729 -8.36 -33.55 -10.76
C LYS A 729 -6.91 -33.12 -10.91
N LEU A 730 -6.17 -33.81 -11.77
CA LEU A 730 -4.77 -33.56 -12.09
C LEU A 730 -4.70 -32.70 -13.36
N GLU A 731 -4.49 -31.40 -13.20
CA GLU A 731 -4.43 -30.43 -14.30
C GLU A 731 -2.98 -30.14 -14.66
N VAL A 732 -2.58 -30.40 -15.91
CA VAL A 732 -1.21 -30.20 -16.37
C VAL A 732 -1.17 -29.09 -17.41
N ALA A 733 -0.46 -28.01 -17.08
CA ALA A 733 -0.09 -26.97 -18.03
C ALA A 733 1.18 -27.39 -18.80
N VAL A 734 1.28 -26.99 -20.07
CA VAL A 734 2.42 -27.35 -20.94
C VAL A 734 3.04 -26.10 -21.56
N ALA A 735 4.37 -25.99 -21.50
CA ALA A 735 5.11 -24.93 -22.18
C ALA A 735 5.02 -25.05 -23.71
N ASP A 736 5.19 -23.94 -24.43
CA ASP A 736 4.91 -23.80 -25.87
C ASP A 736 5.74 -24.71 -26.79
N ASP A 737 6.91 -25.13 -26.33
CA ASP A 737 7.86 -26.02 -27.02
C ASP A 737 7.64 -27.52 -26.73
N ILE A 738 6.64 -27.85 -25.90
CA ILE A 738 6.20 -29.21 -25.64
C ILE A 738 5.30 -29.69 -26.78
N GLU A 739 5.67 -30.81 -27.39
CA GLU A 739 4.88 -31.54 -28.37
C GLU A 739 4.15 -32.72 -27.72
N VAL A 740 3.12 -33.27 -28.38
CA VAL A 740 2.36 -34.42 -27.86
C VAL A 740 3.28 -35.64 -27.65
N SER A 741 4.24 -35.86 -28.54
CA SER A 741 5.22 -36.95 -28.44
C SER A 741 6.14 -36.83 -27.22
N ASP A 742 6.38 -35.61 -26.73
CA ASP A 742 7.22 -35.39 -25.54
C ASP A 742 6.53 -35.88 -24.27
N LEU A 743 5.19 -35.90 -24.24
CA LEU A 743 4.40 -36.33 -23.08
C LEU A 743 4.16 -37.84 -23.05
N LEU A 744 4.07 -38.47 -24.24
CA LEU A 744 3.76 -39.89 -24.38
C LEU A 744 4.81 -40.76 -23.69
N GLY A 745 4.42 -41.41 -22.60
CA GLY A 745 5.30 -42.33 -21.89
C GLY A 745 6.41 -41.67 -21.06
N ASN A 746 6.53 -40.34 -21.06
CA ASN A 746 7.68 -39.64 -20.48
C ASN A 746 7.33 -38.75 -19.28
N PHE A 747 6.05 -38.41 -19.06
CA PHE A 747 5.63 -37.61 -17.92
C PHE A 747 4.39 -38.18 -17.22
N GLN A 748 4.40 -38.14 -15.89
CA GLN A 748 3.26 -38.44 -15.04
C GLN A 748 3.29 -37.53 -13.81
N VAL A 749 2.13 -37.03 -13.38
CA VAL A 749 2.03 -36.15 -12.20
C VAL A 749 2.22 -36.94 -10.92
N VAL A 750 1.75 -38.19 -10.87
CA VAL A 750 1.82 -39.06 -9.69
C VAL A 750 2.85 -40.16 -9.93
N THR A 751 3.84 -40.28 -9.05
CA THR A 751 4.85 -41.34 -9.03
C THR A 751 4.79 -42.08 -7.69
N SER A 752 5.32 -43.30 -7.61
CA SER A 752 5.28 -44.10 -6.38
C SER A 752 6.44 -45.08 -6.26
N GLU A 753 6.68 -45.58 -5.05
CA GLU A 753 7.59 -46.71 -4.78
C GLU A 753 7.02 -48.04 -5.32
N GLU A 754 7.87 -49.06 -5.51
CA GLU A 754 7.50 -50.33 -6.18
C GLU A 754 6.30 -51.06 -5.53
N ASP A 755 6.17 -50.99 -4.20
CA ASP A 755 5.11 -51.68 -3.43
C ASP A 755 3.94 -50.76 -3.03
N ALA A 756 3.92 -49.50 -3.47
CA ALA A 756 2.92 -48.52 -3.04
C ALA A 756 1.59 -48.64 -3.81
N ALA A 757 0.47 -48.65 -3.07
CA ALA A 757 -0.87 -48.73 -3.66
C ALA A 757 -1.38 -47.35 -4.10
N VAL A 758 -1.54 -47.14 -5.41
CA VAL A 758 -2.01 -45.86 -5.98
C VAL A 758 -3.34 -46.01 -6.70
N LEU A 759 -4.35 -45.26 -6.25
CA LEU A 759 -5.60 -45.05 -6.97
C LEU A 759 -5.53 -43.72 -7.73
N GLY A 760 -5.53 -43.76 -9.06
CA GLY A 760 -5.38 -42.55 -9.88
C GLY A 760 -6.64 -41.69 -10.01
N GLY A 761 -6.43 -40.39 -10.23
CA GLY A 761 -7.46 -39.39 -10.49
C GLY A 761 -7.68 -39.12 -11.97
N GLU A 762 -8.57 -38.18 -12.28
CA GLU A 762 -8.76 -37.67 -13.66
C GLU A 762 -7.57 -36.78 -14.03
N VAL A 763 -6.88 -37.11 -15.13
CA VAL A 763 -5.76 -36.31 -15.67
C VAL A 763 -6.24 -35.53 -16.88
N THR A 764 -5.96 -34.23 -16.89
CA THR A 764 -6.24 -33.35 -18.03
C THR A 764 -4.99 -32.58 -18.44
N VAL A 765 -4.57 -32.75 -19.70
CA VAL A 765 -3.47 -31.97 -20.33
C VAL A 765 -4.03 -31.30 -21.57
N GLY A 766 -4.36 -30.00 -21.48
CA GLY A 766 -5.12 -29.34 -22.53
C GLY A 766 -6.49 -30.02 -22.77
N SER A 767 -6.66 -30.61 -23.96
CA SER A 767 -7.85 -31.40 -24.35
C SER A 767 -7.67 -32.91 -24.15
N ILE A 768 -6.48 -33.35 -23.75
CA ILE A 768 -6.17 -34.76 -23.52
C ILE A 768 -6.73 -35.16 -22.17
N THR A 769 -7.48 -36.26 -22.13
CA THR A 769 -8.05 -36.81 -20.89
C THR A 769 -7.52 -38.22 -20.62
N GLY A 770 -7.08 -38.47 -19.39
CA GLY A 770 -6.56 -39.75 -18.91
C GLY A 770 -6.98 -40.04 -17.46
N GLY A 771 -6.54 -41.18 -16.92
CA GLY A 771 -6.95 -41.64 -15.58
C GLY A 771 -8.30 -42.36 -15.57
N LYS A 772 -8.92 -42.48 -14.37
CA LYS A 772 -10.11 -43.30 -14.07
C LYS A 772 -11.19 -43.17 -15.17
N GLN A 773 -11.25 -44.14 -16.08
CA GLN A 773 -12.29 -44.20 -17.11
C GLN A 773 -13.61 -44.70 -16.50
N PRO A 774 -14.77 -44.23 -17.00
CA PRO A 774 -16.05 -44.84 -16.66
C PRO A 774 -16.01 -46.32 -17.03
N GLU A 775 -16.48 -47.19 -16.14
CA GLU A 775 -16.60 -48.64 -16.41
C GLU A 775 -17.26 -48.86 -17.78
N PRO A 776 -16.67 -49.65 -18.69
CA PRO A 776 -17.42 -50.18 -19.80
C PRO A 776 -18.44 -51.16 -19.20
N THR A 777 -19.73 -50.89 -19.42
CA THR A 777 -20.81 -51.83 -19.09
C THR A 777 -20.71 -53.06 -20.01
N THR A 778 -19.82 -54.00 -19.71
CA THR A 778 -19.77 -55.30 -20.38
C THR A 778 -19.92 -56.40 -19.34
N LYS A 779 -21.12 -57.00 -19.33
CA LYS A 779 -21.43 -58.25 -18.63
C LYS A 779 -20.79 -59.41 -19.40
N ASP A 780 -19.52 -59.72 -19.16
CA ASP A 780 -19.00 -61.04 -19.55
C ASP A 780 -17.95 -61.54 -18.53
N PRO A 781 -18.16 -62.69 -17.83
CA PRO A 781 -17.36 -63.05 -16.65
C PRO A 781 -16.08 -63.86 -16.96
N LYS A 782 -15.47 -63.73 -18.13
CA LYS A 782 -14.35 -64.60 -18.57
C LYS A 782 -13.13 -63.89 -19.13
N ASP A 783 -12.81 -62.68 -18.66
CA ASP A 783 -11.50 -62.08 -18.90
C ASP A 783 -10.58 -62.26 -17.67
N PRO A 784 -9.29 -62.60 -17.84
CA PRO A 784 -8.35 -62.72 -16.73
C PRO A 784 -8.25 -61.40 -15.97
N ALA A 785 -8.11 -61.47 -14.65
CA ALA A 785 -8.01 -60.33 -13.75
C ALA A 785 -7.10 -59.21 -14.30
N ILE A 786 -7.70 -58.06 -14.63
CA ILE A 786 -6.98 -56.81 -14.86
C ILE A 786 -6.46 -56.37 -13.49
N GLU A 787 -5.14 -56.39 -13.31
CA GLU A 787 -4.51 -55.82 -12.13
C GLU A 787 -4.92 -54.34 -11.96
N PRO A 788 -5.21 -53.88 -10.73
CA PRO A 788 -5.62 -52.50 -10.48
C PRO A 788 -4.42 -51.55 -10.57
N GLY A 789 -3.92 -51.30 -11.78
CA GLY A 789 -2.97 -50.22 -12.07
C GLY A 789 -3.71 -49.08 -12.76
N ILE A 790 -4.04 -48.01 -12.03
CA ILE A 790 -4.70 -46.84 -12.62
C ILE A 790 -3.63 -45.95 -13.26
N GLU A 791 -3.56 -45.94 -14.61
CA GLU A 791 -2.62 -45.12 -15.39
C GLU A 791 -2.87 -43.60 -15.17
N THR A 792 -2.04 -42.95 -14.34
CA THR A 792 -1.89 -41.49 -14.26
C THR A 792 -0.94 -40.93 -15.34
N LYS A 793 -0.41 -41.83 -16.17
CA LYS A 793 0.53 -41.56 -17.26
C LYS A 793 -0.22 -41.19 -18.54
N ILE A 794 0.33 -40.24 -19.30
CA ILE A 794 -0.16 -39.97 -20.65
C ILE A 794 0.39 -41.03 -21.61
N THR A 795 -0.49 -41.83 -22.18
CA THR A 795 -0.23 -42.95 -23.10
C THR A 795 -0.95 -42.75 -24.43
N GLU A 796 -0.57 -43.55 -25.43
CA GLU A 796 -1.17 -43.52 -26.76
C GLU A 796 -2.67 -43.83 -26.76
N LYS A 797 -3.16 -44.51 -25.71
CA LYS A 797 -4.56 -44.91 -25.55
C LYS A 797 -5.46 -43.80 -25.00
N ASN A 798 -4.90 -42.73 -24.43
CA ASN A 798 -5.71 -41.63 -23.91
C ASN A 798 -6.53 -40.98 -25.03
N LEU A 799 -7.73 -40.51 -24.67
CA LEU A 799 -8.65 -39.89 -25.60
C LEU A 799 -8.52 -38.37 -25.54
N VAL A 800 -8.56 -37.72 -26.70
CA VAL A 800 -8.60 -36.26 -26.80
C VAL A 800 -10.05 -35.80 -26.90
N LYS A 801 -10.52 -35.10 -25.87
CA LYS A 801 -11.84 -34.47 -25.83
C LYS A 801 -11.70 -33.01 -26.25
N PHE A 802 -11.86 -32.76 -27.55
CA PHE A 802 -11.80 -31.42 -28.09
C PHE A 802 -13.05 -30.59 -27.74
N LEU A 803 -14.18 -31.23 -27.39
CA LEU A 803 -15.42 -30.56 -27.02
C LEU A 803 -15.61 -30.47 -25.49
N ALA A 804 -15.66 -29.24 -24.98
CA ALA A 804 -16.14 -28.93 -23.64
C ALA A 804 -17.66 -28.67 -23.63
N ALA A 805 -18.34 -28.96 -22.51
CA ALA A 805 -19.79 -28.80 -22.39
C ALA A 805 -20.25 -27.32 -22.49
N ASP A 806 -19.39 -26.37 -22.13
CA ASP A 806 -19.64 -24.93 -22.01
C ASP A 806 -18.71 -24.07 -22.90
N GLY A 807 -18.04 -24.68 -23.88
CA GLY A 807 -16.98 -24.03 -24.69
C GLY A 807 -17.44 -22.92 -25.65
N GLY A 808 -18.73 -22.56 -25.70
CA GLY A 808 -19.23 -21.45 -26.51
C GLY A 808 -18.87 -21.52 -28.01
N TYR A 809 -18.85 -22.72 -28.59
CA TYR A 809 -18.43 -22.96 -29.97
C TYR A 809 -19.42 -22.40 -31.00
N SER A 810 -18.91 -21.94 -32.15
CA SER A 810 -19.78 -21.77 -33.34
C SER A 810 -20.17 -23.12 -33.95
N ALA A 811 -21.21 -23.15 -34.79
CA ALA A 811 -21.62 -24.38 -35.47
C ALA A 811 -20.50 -25.00 -36.34
N ASN A 812 -19.65 -24.18 -36.96
CA ASN A 812 -18.53 -24.66 -37.78
C ASN A 812 -17.39 -25.20 -36.89
N GLU A 813 -17.07 -24.54 -35.78
CA GLU A 813 -16.10 -25.03 -34.79
C GLU A 813 -16.55 -26.37 -34.20
N GLN A 814 -17.80 -26.44 -33.74
CA GLN A 814 -18.35 -27.65 -33.15
C GLN A 814 -18.33 -28.81 -34.16
N ALA A 815 -18.65 -28.54 -35.43
CA ALA A 815 -18.63 -29.57 -36.47
C ALA A 815 -17.23 -30.15 -36.71
N VAL A 816 -16.19 -29.30 -36.81
CA VAL A 816 -14.81 -29.79 -37.01
C VAL A 816 -14.29 -30.49 -35.77
N LEU A 817 -14.52 -29.96 -34.57
CA LEU A 817 -14.06 -30.58 -33.32
C LEU A 817 -14.77 -31.91 -33.06
N ALA A 818 -16.09 -31.99 -33.27
CA ALA A 818 -16.85 -33.24 -33.17
C ALA A 818 -16.33 -34.34 -34.11
N SER A 819 -15.73 -33.97 -35.25
CA SER A 819 -15.24 -34.96 -36.21
C SER A 819 -14.02 -35.74 -35.73
N VAL A 820 -13.32 -35.19 -34.74
CA VAL A 820 -12.09 -35.72 -34.14
C VAL A 820 -12.20 -35.81 -32.61
N ASP A 821 -13.39 -35.62 -32.04
CA ASP A 821 -13.62 -35.74 -30.60
C ASP A 821 -13.57 -37.22 -30.18
N GLY A 822 -12.81 -37.51 -29.13
CA GLY A 822 -12.61 -38.87 -28.64
C GLY A 822 -11.62 -39.71 -29.46
N VAL A 823 -10.80 -39.10 -30.33
CA VAL A 823 -9.70 -39.82 -31.00
C VAL A 823 -8.60 -40.21 -30.02
N ALA A 824 -7.91 -41.32 -30.30
CA ALA A 824 -6.76 -41.76 -29.51
C ALA A 824 -5.57 -40.80 -29.72
N LEU A 825 -4.88 -40.48 -28.63
CA LEU A 825 -3.72 -39.59 -28.64
C LEU A 825 -2.59 -40.12 -29.53
N GLY A 826 -2.37 -41.44 -29.54
CA GLY A 826 -1.37 -42.08 -30.39
C GLY A 826 -1.67 -41.92 -31.89
N ASP A 827 -2.95 -41.88 -32.28
CA ASP A 827 -3.34 -41.64 -33.67
C ASP A 827 -3.05 -40.18 -34.10
N LEU A 828 -3.11 -39.21 -33.18
CA LEU A 828 -2.68 -37.83 -33.43
C LEU A 828 -1.15 -37.70 -33.44
N ALA A 829 -0.47 -38.34 -32.48
CA ALA A 829 0.98 -38.26 -32.34
C ALA A 829 1.73 -38.89 -33.53
N SER A 830 1.22 -40.01 -34.04
CA SER A 830 1.76 -40.69 -35.23
C SER A 830 1.39 -39.99 -36.56
N GLY A 831 0.50 -39.00 -36.54
CA GLY A 831 -0.05 -38.37 -37.75
C GLY A 831 -1.01 -39.24 -38.55
N LYS A 832 -1.51 -40.35 -37.97
CA LYS A 832 -2.53 -41.19 -38.58
C LYS A 832 -3.88 -40.45 -38.72
N ILE A 833 -4.21 -39.60 -37.75
CA ILE A 833 -5.36 -38.68 -37.80
C ILE A 833 -4.85 -37.23 -37.76
N GLY A 834 -5.13 -36.48 -38.83
CA GLY A 834 -4.64 -35.12 -39.02
C GLY A 834 -3.13 -35.03 -39.10
N GLY A 835 -2.58 -33.83 -38.93
CA GLY A 835 -1.15 -33.56 -38.87
C GLY A 835 -0.76 -32.81 -37.60
N LYS A 836 0.49 -32.30 -37.57
CA LYS A 836 1.08 -31.63 -36.41
C LYS A 836 0.23 -30.49 -35.84
N VAL A 837 -0.57 -29.80 -36.66
CA VAL A 837 -1.43 -28.70 -36.19
C VAL A 837 -2.59 -29.24 -35.35
N LEU A 838 -3.19 -30.37 -35.72
CA LEU A 838 -4.24 -31.00 -34.92
C LEU A 838 -3.65 -31.56 -33.62
N SER A 839 -2.47 -32.18 -33.68
CA SER A 839 -1.77 -32.69 -32.50
C SER A 839 -1.41 -31.56 -31.52
N ALA A 840 -0.90 -30.43 -32.01
CA ALA A 840 -0.64 -29.26 -31.16
C ALA A 840 -1.92 -28.65 -30.56
N MET A 841 -3.05 -28.68 -31.29
CA MET A 841 -4.34 -28.23 -30.77
C MET A 841 -4.84 -29.11 -29.61
N ALA A 842 -4.45 -30.39 -29.55
CA ALA A 842 -4.81 -31.28 -28.42
C ALA A 842 -4.22 -30.80 -27.08
N LEU A 843 -3.11 -30.06 -27.12
CA LEU A 843 -2.47 -29.48 -25.93
C LEU A 843 -3.11 -28.16 -25.48
N GLN A 844 -4.06 -27.61 -26.24
CA GLN A 844 -4.85 -26.46 -25.83
C GLN A 844 -6.06 -26.93 -25.02
N THR A 845 -6.45 -26.16 -24.01
CA THR A 845 -7.60 -26.46 -23.16
C THR A 845 -8.90 -26.47 -23.97
N ALA A 846 -9.72 -27.50 -23.80
CA ALA A 846 -10.99 -27.61 -24.50
C ALA A 846 -11.91 -26.40 -24.18
N GLY A 847 -12.43 -25.76 -25.22
CA GLY A 847 -13.32 -24.60 -25.11
C GLY A 847 -12.61 -23.25 -24.98
N SER A 848 -11.27 -23.24 -24.88
CA SER A 848 -10.51 -21.99 -24.81
C SER A 848 -10.60 -21.19 -26.11
N ASP A 849 -10.37 -19.87 -26.03
CA ASP A 849 -10.33 -18.99 -27.20
C ASP A 849 -9.28 -19.44 -28.24
N GLU A 850 -8.14 -19.92 -27.75
CA GLU A 850 -7.04 -20.42 -28.57
C GLU A 850 -7.46 -21.66 -29.36
N GLN A 851 -8.10 -22.64 -28.70
CA GLN A 851 -8.58 -23.85 -29.36
C GLN A 851 -9.67 -23.51 -30.39
N ARG A 852 -10.63 -22.66 -30.04
CA ARG A 852 -11.69 -22.23 -30.98
C ARG A 852 -11.11 -21.57 -32.23
N ARG A 853 -10.08 -20.74 -32.07
CA ARG A 853 -9.38 -20.11 -33.20
C ARG A 853 -8.67 -21.15 -34.07
N SER A 854 -7.97 -22.12 -33.47
CA SER A 854 -7.32 -23.21 -34.20
C SER A 854 -8.32 -24.11 -34.94
N ALA A 855 -9.46 -24.43 -34.31
CA ALA A 855 -10.55 -25.17 -34.93
C ALA A 855 -11.12 -24.44 -36.15
N ARG A 856 -11.39 -23.13 -36.04
CA ARG A 856 -11.83 -22.30 -37.16
C ARG A 856 -10.86 -22.37 -38.35
N LEU A 857 -9.56 -22.23 -38.10
CA LEU A 857 -8.53 -22.33 -39.13
C LEU A 857 -8.56 -23.70 -39.81
N LEU A 858 -8.69 -24.79 -39.04
CA LEU A 858 -8.71 -26.16 -39.56
C LEU A 858 -9.98 -26.53 -40.33
N SER A 859 -11.13 -25.93 -40.00
CA SER A 859 -12.45 -26.31 -40.52
C SER A 859 -12.62 -26.25 -42.05
N GLY A 860 -11.79 -25.48 -42.75
CA GLY A 860 -11.97 -25.24 -44.18
C GLY A 860 -13.19 -24.36 -44.50
N GLU A 861 -13.74 -23.64 -43.52
CA GLU A 861 -14.87 -22.72 -43.75
C GLU A 861 -14.55 -21.63 -44.80
N SER A 862 -13.26 -21.28 -44.97
CA SER A 862 -12.80 -20.35 -46.01
C SER A 862 -12.99 -20.85 -47.45
N LEU A 863 -13.27 -22.14 -47.65
CA LEU A 863 -13.47 -22.76 -48.96
C LEU A 863 -14.95 -22.83 -49.36
N VAL A 864 -15.88 -22.59 -48.43
CA VAL A 864 -17.32 -22.78 -48.64
C VAL A 864 -17.87 -21.93 -49.80
N ASN A 865 -17.25 -20.77 -50.07
CA ASN A 865 -17.74 -19.81 -51.05
C ASN A 865 -17.28 -20.06 -52.50
N ASN A 866 -16.48 -21.09 -52.76
CA ASN A 866 -15.86 -21.32 -54.08
C ASN A 866 -16.89 -21.55 -55.20
N ALA A 867 -17.92 -22.35 -54.94
CA ALA A 867 -18.99 -22.58 -55.93
C ALA A 867 -19.81 -21.31 -56.20
N THR A 868 -20.06 -20.49 -55.16
CA THR A 868 -20.75 -19.20 -55.28
C THR A 868 -19.92 -18.19 -56.09
N ALA A 869 -18.61 -18.12 -55.86
CA ALA A 869 -17.71 -17.28 -56.66
C ALA A 869 -17.64 -17.73 -58.13
N ALA A 870 -17.58 -19.04 -58.39
CA ALA A 870 -17.64 -19.61 -59.74
C ALA A 870 -18.98 -19.29 -60.45
N GLN A 871 -20.10 -19.47 -59.75
CA GLN A 871 -21.44 -19.10 -60.24
C GLN A 871 -21.53 -17.59 -60.54
N GLY A 872 -20.90 -16.75 -59.72
CA GLY A 872 -20.82 -15.30 -59.92
C GLY A 872 -20.20 -14.92 -61.27
N SER A 873 -19.05 -15.53 -61.61
CA SER A 873 -18.38 -15.31 -62.90
C SER A 873 -19.24 -15.75 -64.09
N ALA A 874 -19.89 -16.92 -64.01
CA ALA A 874 -20.82 -17.38 -65.05
C ALA A 874 -22.03 -16.43 -65.19
N THR A 875 -22.57 -15.93 -64.08
CA THR A 875 -23.68 -14.97 -64.06
C THR A 875 -23.27 -13.61 -64.64
N SER A 876 -22.04 -13.16 -64.41
CA SER A 876 -21.48 -11.96 -65.05
C SER A 876 -21.40 -12.11 -66.57
N PHE A 877 -20.96 -13.26 -67.07
CA PHE A 877 -20.96 -13.58 -68.51
C PHE A 877 -22.36 -13.54 -69.11
N GLN A 878 -23.35 -14.16 -68.45
CA GLN A 878 -24.76 -14.08 -68.86
C GLN A 878 -25.29 -12.65 -68.91
N ARG A 879 -24.98 -11.86 -67.88
CA ARG A 879 -25.36 -10.43 -67.86
C ARG A 879 -24.68 -9.66 -68.99
N GLY A 880 -23.49 -10.05 -69.44
CA GLY A 880 -22.85 -9.51 -70.65
C GLY A 880 -23.73 -9.71 -71.89
N MET A 881 -24.18 -10.94 -72.14
CA MET A 881 -25.13 -11.26 -73.23
C MET A 881 -26.46 -10.51 -73.05
N GLN A 882 -27.04 -10.50 -71.85
CA GLN A 882 -28.27 -9.75 -71.57
C GLN A 882 -28.11 -8.25 -71.84
N THR A 883 -26.96 -7.66 -71.48
CA THR A 883 -26.65 -6.23 -71.76
C THR A 883 -26.63 -5.96 -73.25
N ARG A 884 -26.06 -6.86 -74.06
CA ARG A 884 -26.06 -6.75 -75.52
C ARG A 884 -27.48 -6.78 -76.11
N MET A 885 -28.40 -7.51 -75.49
CA MET A 885 -29.75 -7.75 -75.99
C MET A 885 -30.81 -6.78 -75.47
N ILE A 886 -30.41 -5.84 -74.60
CA ILE A 886 -31.29 -4.79 -74.13
C ILE A 886 -32.03 -4.19 -75.33
N ALA A 887 -33.36 -4.10 -75.22
CA ALA A 887 -34.21 -3.47 -76.23
C ALA A 887 -34.16 -4.09 -77.65
N GLY A 888 -34.11 -5.42 -77.80
CA GLY A 888 -34.09 -6.01 -79.16
C GLY A 888 -32.72 -5.95 -79.84
N GLY A 889 -31.66 -5.61 -79.08
CA GLY A 889 -30.32 -5.33 -79.57
C GLY A 889 -30.12 -3.96 -80.24
N SER A 890 -31.11 -3.07 -80.15
CA SER A 890 -31.02 -1.64 -80.49
C SER A 890 -30.94 -0.79 -79.22
N MET A 891 -29.85 -0.03 -79.05
CA MET A 891 -29.68 0.87 -77.89
C MET A 891 -30.54 2.15 -77.96
N PHE A 892 -31.00 2.53 -79.16
CA PHE A 892 -31.70 3.78 -79.47
C PHE A 892 -33.04 3.50 -80.16
N ASP A 893 -34.01 4.40 -80.02
CA ASP A 893 -35.28 4.33 -80.76
C ASP A 893 -34.99 4.94 -82.11
N ASP A 894 -34.85 4.10 -83.14
CA ASP A 894 -34.80 4.59 -84.50
C ASP A 894 -36.16 4.34 -85.16
N THR A 895 -37.21 4.93 -84.57
CA THR A 895 -38.58 4.91 -85.13
C THR A 895 -38.68 5.66 -86.45
N THR A 896 -37.66 6.44 -86.82
CA THR A 896 -37.49 7.10 -88.12
C THR A 896 -36.68 6.31 -89.14
N ALA A 897 -36.10 5.16 -88.79
CA ALA A 897 -35.50 4.25 -89.76
C ALA A 897 -36.56 3.29 -90.34
N ASN A 898 -37.63 3.86 -90.90
CA ASN A 898 -38.30 3.20 -92.03
C ASN A 898 -37.28 3.13 -93.18
N GLY A 899 -36.52 2.04 -93.24
CA GLY A 899 -35.95 1.53 -94.49
C GLY A 899 -34.95 2.42 -95.23
N ALA A 900 -34.03 3.13 -94.55
CA ALA A 900 -32.89 3.75 -95.24
C ALA A 900 -31.55 3.27 -94.65
N MET A 901 -31.09 2.13 -95.19
CA MET A 901 -29.75 1.54 -95.09
C MET A 901 -29.39 0.84 -93.76
N ALA A 902 -30.24 -0.09 -93.31
CA ALA A 902 -29.69 -1.37 -92.85
C ALA A 902 -29.67 -2.28 -94.08
N SER A 903 -28.50 -2.68 -94.58
CA SER A 903 -28.48 -3.79 -95.54
C SER A 903 -29.10 -5.01 -94.84
N ASP A 904 -29.89 -5.78 -95.59
CA ASP A 904 -30.83 -6.81 -95.11
C ASP A 904 -30.26 -7.96 -94.25
N ASN A 905 -29.02 -7.91 -93.76
CA ASN A 905 -28.38 -8.98 -92.97
C ASN A 905 -27.14 -8.54 -92.15
N GLY A 906 -27.16 -7.36 -91.52
CA GLY A 906 -25.99 -6.81 -90.81
C GLY A 906 -25.43 -7.69 -89.67
N ILE A 907 -24.11 -7.89 -89.67
CA ILE A 907 -23.33 -8.55 -88.62
C ILE A 907 -22.78 -7.49 -87.67
N ALA A 908 -22.85 -7.73 -86.36
CA ALA A 908 -22.23 -6.88 -85.36
C ALA A 908 -21.30 -7.68 -84.44
N GLY A 909 -20.13 -7.11 -84.15
CA GLY A 909 -19.24 -7.58 -83.10
C GLY A 909 -19.41 -6.73 -81.85
N TRP A 910 -19.28 -7.33 -80.67
CA TRP A 910 -19.30 -6.60 -79.40
C TRP A 910 -18.32 -7.18 -78.40
N ALA A 911 -17.92 -6.33 -77.45
CA ALA A 911 -17.12 -6.71 -76.30
C ALA A 911 -17.67 -6.03 -75.04
N SER A 912 -17.61 -6.71 -73.90
CA SER A 912 -17.98 -6.16 -72.59
C SER A 912 -17.01 -6.63 -71.52
N PHE A 913 -16.58 -5.70 -70.68
CA PHE A 913 -15.73 -5.99 -69.53
C PHE A 913 -16.36 -5.38 -68.28
N LYS A 914 -16.46 -6.17 -67.21
CA LYS A 914 -17.11 -5.81 -65.95
C LYS A 914 -16.24 -6.21 -64.78
N GLY A 915 -15.94 -5.26 -63.92
CA GLY A 915 -15.26 -5.49 -62.64
C GLY A 915 -16.21 -5.20 -61.49
N GLY A 916 -16.05 -5.91 -60.37
CA GLY A 916 -16.87 -5.66 -59.20
C GLY A 916 -16.37 -6.33 -57.95
N ASN A 917 -16.98 -5.94 -56.83
CA ASN A 917 -16.80 -6.56 -55.54
C ASN A 917 -18.16 -6.90 -54.90
N ALA A 918 -18.15 -7.88 -54.00
CA ALA A 918 -19.29 -8.29 -53.21
C ALA A 918 -18.83 -8.62 -51.79
N SER A 919 -19.51 -8.06 -50.80
CA SER A 919 -19.33 -8.45 -49.40
C SER A 919 -20.53 -9.27 -48.95
N GLN A 920 -20.25 -10.45 -48.40
CA GLN A 920 -21.24 -11.40 -47.88
C GLN A 920 -21.04 -11.56 -46.38
N ARG A 921 -22.11 -11.40 -45.60
CA ARG A 921 -22.12 -11.45 -44.13
C ARG A 921 -23.40 -12.13 -43.66
N GLY A 922 -23.33 -12.85 -42.54
CA GLY A 922 -24.49 -13.54 -42.00
C GLY A 922 -24.16 -14.28 -40.70
N ASP A 923 -24.94 -15.33 -40.43
CA ASP A 923 -24.81 -16.27 -39.31
C ASP A 923 -23.61 -17.25 -39.46
N GLY A 924 -22.91 -17.22 -40.58
CA GLY A 924 -21.71 -18.01 -40.86
C GLY A 924 -20.54 -17.15 -41.34
N MET A 925 -19.52 -17.81 -41.91
CA MET A 925 -18.29 -17.15 -42.35
C MET A 925 -18.56 -16.02 -43.34
N SER A 926 -17.94 -14.86 -43.12
CA SER A 926 -18.12 -13.70 -44.00
C SER A 926 -17.09 -13.71 -45.12
N PHE A 927 -17.48 -13.27 -46.31
CA PHE A 927 -16.62 -13.28 -47.49
C PHE A 927 -16.55 -11.91 -48.18
N GLU A 928 -15.41 -11.66 -48.80
CA GLU A 928 -15.23 -10.64 -49.80
C GLU A 928 -14.86 -11.32 -51.12
N VAL A 929 -15.64 -11.06 -52.16
CA VAL A 929 -15.42 -11.58 -53.50
C VAL A 929 -15.16 -10.39 -54.42
N LYS A 930 -14.09 -10.43 -55.20
CA LYS A 930 -13.78 -9.42 -56.21
C LYS A 930 -13.37 -10.10 -57.50
N GLY A 931 -13.65 -9.48 -58.63
CA GLY A 931 -13.24 -10.06 -59.90
C GLY A 931 -13.45 -9.17 -61.10
N LEU A 932 -12.93 -9.64 -62.22
CA LEU A 932 -13.03 -9.04 -63.53
C LEU A 932 -13.49 -10.12 -64.52
N ASP A 933 -14.61 -9.87 -65.18
CA ASP A 933 -15.17 -10.74 -66.20
C ASP A 933 -15.25 -9.99 -67.54
N GLY A 934 -14.92 -10.67 -68.63
CA GLY A 934 -14.95 -10.17 -69.99
C GLY A 934 -15.72 -11.11 -70.92
N ALA A 935 -16.42 -10.54 -71.88
CA ALA A 935 -17.15 -11.27 -72.92
C ALA A 935 -16.94 -10.59 -74.28
N ILE A 936 -16.75 -11.40 -75.32
CA ILE A 936 -16.70 -10.95 -76.72
C ILE A 936 -17.68 -11.79 -77.49
N GLY A 937 -18.48 -11.16 -78.34
CA GLY A 937 -19.50 -11.85 -79.11
C GLY A 937 -19.71 -11.27 -80.49
N ILE A 938 -20.43 -12.06 -81.28
CA ILE A 938 -20.88 -11.71 -82.62
C ILE A 938 -22.36 -12.06 -82.74
N ASP A 939 -23.13 -11.20 -83.38
CA ASP A 939 -24.53 -11.46 -83.70
C ASP A 939 -24.88 -11.06 -85.12
N LYS A 940 -25.90 -11.72 -85.66
CA LYS A 940 -26.47 -11.44 -86.98
C LYS A 940 -27.96 -11.19 -86.83
N ARG A 941 -28.45 -10.16 -87.51
CA ARG A 941 -29.88 -9.95 -87.69
C ARG A 941 -30.39 -10.91 -88.78
N VAL A 942 -31.21 -11.89 -88.39
CA VAL A 942 -31.72 -12.95 -89.28
C VAL A 942 -33.10 -12.63 -89.85
N ALA A 943 -33.78 -11.64 -89.28
CA ALA A 943 -34.97 -10.99 -89.80
C ALA A 943 -34.98 -9.53 -89.32
N GLN A 944 -35.79 -8.66 -89.91
CA GLN A 944 -35.86 -7.23 -89.54
C GLN A 944 -35.98 -7.00 -88.02
N ASN A 945 -36.62 -7.92 -87.30
CA ASN A 945 -36.93 -7.82 -85.88
C ASN A 945 -36.22 -8.87 -85.00
N THR A 946 -35.36 -9.72 -85.55
CA THR A 946 -34.74 -10.86 -84.84
C THR A 946 -33.23 -10.87 -85.00
N LEU A 947 -32.49 -10.99 -83.90
CA LEU A 947 -31.06 -11.27 -83.91
C LEU A 947 -30.76 -12.56 -83.15
N VAL A 948 -29.69 -13.24 -83.59
CA VAL A 948 -29.08 -14.37 -82.90
C VAL A 948 -27.58 -14.19 -82.87
N GLY A 949 -26.93 -14.66 -81.82
CA GLY A 949 -25.49 -14.51 -81.66
C GLY A 949 -24.86 -15.53 -80.74
N ALA A 950 -23.53 -15.52 -80.77
CA ALA A 950 -22.67 -16.34 -79.93
C ALA A 950 -21.64 -15.45 -79.23
N SER A 951 -21.17 -15.88 -78.06
CA SER A 951 -20.11 -15.19 -77.33
C SER A 951 -19.19 -16.16 -76.60
N VAL A 952 -17.96 -15.71 -76.36
CA VAL A 952 -16.98 -16.34 -75.50
C VAL A 952 -16.58 -15.37 -74.41
N GLY A 953 -16.20 -15.87 -73.24
CA GLY A 953 -15.83 -15.02 -72.11
C GLY A 953 -14.76 -15.61 -71.23
N LEU A 954 -14.01 -14.72 -70.58
CA LEU A 954 -12.98 -15.06 -69.60
C LEU A 954 -13.30 -14.33 -68.30
N GLY A 955 -13.12 -14.98 -67.17
CA GLY A 955 -13.38 -14.38 -65.86
C GLY A 955 -12.36 -14.80 -64.83
N ASN A 956 -12.01 -13.87 -63.93
CA ASN A 956 -11.20 -14.16 -62.75
C ASN A 956 -11.92 -13.60 -61.52
N GLN A 957 -12.12 -14.45 -60.51
CA GLN A 957 -12.71 -14.09 -59.23
C GLN A 957 -11.76 -14.53 -58.10
N GLU A 958 -11.60 -13.68 -57.10
CA GLU A 958 -10.87 -13.94 -55.87
C GLU A 958 -11.85 -13.86 -54.70
N SER A 959 -11.90 -14.92 -53.89
CA SER A 959 -12.75 -15.02 -52.70
C SER A 959 -11.89 -15.12 -51.44
N LYS A 960 -12.12 -14.22 -50.48
CA LYS A 960 -11.42 -14.19 -49.19
C LYS A 960 -12.42 -14.30 -48.04
N ALA A 961 -12.16 -15.22 -47.12
CA ALA A 961 -12.88 -15.27 -45.86
C ALA A 961 -12.34 -14.21 -44.90
N LYS A 962 -13.21 -13.41 -44.29
CA LYS A 962 -12.81 -12.30 -43.43
C LYS A 962 -12.22 -12.85 -42.11
N GLY A 963 -11.03 -12.40 -41.75
CA GLY A 963 -10.34 -12.84 -40.52
C GLY A 963 -9.60 -14.17 -40.66
N MET A 964 -9.52 -14.74 -41.86
CA MET A 964 -8.83 -15.99 -42.15
C MET A 964 -7.60 -15.76 -43.05
N PRO A 965 -6.45 -16.39 -42.76
CA PRO A 965 -5.28 -16.33 -43.62
C PRO A 965 -5.46 -17.29 -44.81
N GLY A 966 -5.95 -16.77 -45.94
CA GLY A 966 -6.06 -17.54 -47.18
C GLY A 966 -6.98 -16.90 -48.22
N GLU A 967 -6.91 -17.42 -49.45
CA GLU A 967 -7.73 -16.98 -50.57
C GLU A 967 -8.03 -18.13 -51.54
N SER A 968 -9.13 -17.99 -52.27
CA SER A 968 -9.49 -18.89 -53.37
C SER A 968 -9.58 -18.10 -54.68
N LYS A 969 -8.89 -18.56 -55.71
CA LYS A 969 -8.86 -17.96 -57.05
C LYS A 969 -9.61 -18.84 -58.03
N VAL A 970 -10.63 -18.29 -58.66
CA VAL A 970 -11.46 -18.95 -59.67
C VAL A 970 -11.18 -18.31 -61.02
N ASN A 971 -10.72 -19.12 -61.98
CA ASN A 971 -10.60 -18.72 -63.38
C ASN A 971 -11.66 -19.43 -64.21
N SER A 972 -12.35 -18.68 -65.06
CA SER A 972 -13.52 -19.14 -65.80
C SER A 972 -13.33 -18.94 -67.30
N VAL A 973 -13.73 -19.93 -68.10
CA VAL A 973 -13.84 -19.83 -69.56
C VAL A 973 -15.28 -20.17 -69.94
N SER A 974 -15.97 -19.24 -70.58
CA SER A 974 -17.40 -19.35 -70.90
C SER A 974 -17.65 -19.34 -72.41
N VAL A 975 -18.69 -20.05 -72.83
CA VAL A 975 -19.28 -19.97 -74.16
C VAL A 975 -20.80 -19.84 -74.03
N GLY A 976 -21.43 -19.07 -74.91
CA GLY A 976 -22.88 -18.88 -74.85
C GLY A 976 -23.51 -18.51 -76.18
N LEU A 977 -24.79 -18.85 -76.30
CA LEU A 977 -25.67 -18.51 -77.42
C LEU A 977 -26.81 -17.64 -76.91
N TYR A 978 -27.23 -16.65 -77.69
CA TYR A 978 -28.29 -15.74 -77.30
C TYR A 978 -29.12 -15.28 -78.51
N GLY A 979 -30.37 -14.88 -78.25
CA GLY A 979 -31.29 -14.45 -79.29
C GLY A 979 -32.35 -13.47 -78.78
N SER A 980 -32.62 -12.45 -79.57
CA SER A 980 -33.53 -11.36 -79.20
C SER A 980 -34.51 -11.08 -80.35
N HIS A 981 -35.77 -10.82 -80.00
CA HIS A 981 -36.84 -10.47 -80.93
C HIS A 981 -37.59 -9.23 -80.42
N LEU A 982 -37.79 -8.21 -81.27
CA LEU A 982 -38.57 -7.02 -80.95
C LEU A 982 -39.70 -6.87 -81.98
N ALA A 983 -40.92 -7.21 -81.58
CA ALA A 983 -42.10 -7.12 -82.45
C ALA A 983 -42.48 -5.66 -82.76
N ALA A 984 -43.15 -5.44 -83.89
CA ALA A 984 -43.65 -4.11 -84.29
C ALA A 984 -44.66 -3.52 -83.29
N THR A 985 -45.29 -4.36 -82.46
CA THR A 985 -46.18 -3.97 -81.35
C THR A 985 -45.43 -3.60 -80.05
N ASN A 986 -44.12 -3.37 -80.15
CA ASN A 986 -43.21 -2.98 -79.07
C ASN A 986 -42.99 -4.04 -77.97
N TRP A 987 -43.33 -5.30 -78.23
CA TRP A 987 -42.99 -6.41 -77.35
C TRP A 987 -41.59 -6.93 -77.65
N PHE A 988 -40.78 -7.18 -76.62
CA PHE A 988 -39.47 -7.81 -76.77
C PHE A 988 -39.37 -9.12 -76.01
N VAL A 989 -38.61 -10.05 -76.60
CA VAL A 989 -38.22 -11.33 -76.01
C VAL A 989 -36.72 -11.47 -76.12
N ASN A 990 -36.06 -11.75 -75.00
CA ASN A 990 -34.63 -11.98 -74.91
C ASN A 990 -34.39 -13.33 -74.23
N GLY A 991 -33.45 -14.12 -74.74
CA GLY A 991 -32.98 -15.29 -74.02
C GLY A 991 -31.59 -15.75 -74.44
N GLY A 992 -30.97 -16.54 -73.57
CA GLY A 992 -29.67 -17.13 -73.85
C GLY A 992 -29.33 -18.31 -72.94
N VAL A 993 -28.37 -19.10 -73.39
CA VAL A 993 -27.81 -20.25 -72.66
C VAL A 993 -26.28 -20.14 -72.66
N SER A 994 -25.65 -20.60 -71.59
CA SER A 994 -24.21 -20.55 -71.40
C SER A 994 -23.68 -21.81 -70.73
N TYR A 995 -22.46 -22.17 -71.11
CA TYR A 995 -21.65 -23.18 -70.43
C TYR A 995 -20.31 -22.56 -70.04
N THR A 996 -19.91 -22.73 -68.78
CA THR A 996 -18.66 -22.18 -68.24
C THR A 996 -17.86 -23.27 -67.56
N ASN A 997 -16.60 -23.42 -67.95
CA ASN A 997 -15.62 -24.23 -67.23
C ASN A 997 -14.86 -23.37 -66.22
N HIS A 998 -14.59 -23.92 -65.04
CA HIS A 998 -13.90 -23.26 -63.95
C HIS A 998 -12.65 -24.04 -63.52
N SER A 999 -11.60 -23.31 -63.18
CA SER A 999 -10.38 -23.81 -62.52
C SER A 999 -10.19 -23.02 -61.23
N VAL A 1000 -10.21 -23.71 -60.09
CA VAL A 1000 -10.13 -23.13 -58.76
C VAL A 1000 -8.82 -23.54 -58.10
N LYS A 1001 -8.07 -22.57 -57.59
CA LYS A 1001 -6.88 -22.78 -56.75
C LYS A 1001 -7.14 -22.20 -55.37
N THR A 1002 -6.81 -22.94 -54.33
CA THR A 1002 -6.98 -22.54 -52.92
C THR A 1002 -5.62 -22.50 -52.23
N ASP A 1003 -5.42 -21.50 -51.38
CA ASP A 1003 -4.21 -21.32 -50.59
C ASP A 1003 -4.64 -20.79 -49.21
N ARG A 1004 -4.36 -21.51 -48.13
CA ARG A 1004 -4.69 -21.10 -46.75
C ARG A 1004 -3.64 -21.55 -45.74
N THR A 1005 -3.56 -20.89 -44.58
CA THR A 1005 -2.66 -21.29 -43.49
C THR A 1005 -3.47 -21.75 -42.29
N VAL A 1006 -3.04 -22.85 -41.67
CA VAL A 1006 -3.59 -23.36 -40.40
C VAL A 1006 -2.52 -23.36 -39.32
N ALA A 1007 -2.93 -23.13 -38.07
CA ALA A 1007 -2.00 -23.11 -36.94
C ALA A 1007 -2.68 -23.41 -35.60
N ALA A 1008 -1.90 -23.99 -34.70
CA ALA A 1008 -2.23 -24.21 -33.30
C ALA A 1008 -0.93 -24.21 -32.49
N ARG A 1009 -0.87 -23.44 -31.40
CA ARG A 1009 0.36 -23.19 -30.63
C ARG A 1009 1.53 -22.81 -31.54
N ASN A 1010 2.68 -23.47 -31.41
CA ASN A 1010 3.88 -23.31 -32.23
C ASN A 1010 3.82 -24.05 -33.60
N ALA A 1011 2.78 -24.85 -33.86
CA ALA A 1011 2.64 -25.59 -35.10
C ALA A 1011 1.85 -24.80 -36.16
N SER A 1012 2.38 -24.74 -37.38
CA SER A 1012 1.69 -24.15 -38.54
C SER A 1012 1.94 -24.93 -39.83
N ALA A 1013 0.97 -24.87 -40.76
CA ALA A 1013 1.06 -25.46 -42.10
C ALA A 1013 0.37 -24.59 -43.16
N ARG A 1014 1.01 -24.43 -44.32
CA ARG A 1014 0.41 -23.81 -45.51
C ARG A 1014 -0.21 -24.86 -46.42
N LEU A 1015 -1.52 -24.79 -46.59
CA LEU A 1015 -2.33 -25.75 -47.33
C LEU A 1015 -2.69 -25.20 -48.71
N SER A 1016 -2.64 -26.07 -49.72
CA SER A 1016 -2.93 -25.75 -51.11
C SER A 1016 -3.84 -26.77 -51.76
N GLY A 1017 -4.79 -26.32 -52.58
CA GLY A 1017 -5.69 -27.19 -53.31
C GLY A 1017 -5.95 -26.72 -54.74
N LYS A 1018 -6.34 -27.66 -55.60
CA LYS A 1018 -6.75 -27.37 -56.98
C LYS A 1018 -7.96 -28.22 -57.35
N THR A 1019 -9.01 -27.58 -57.83
CA THR A 1019 -10.20 -28.26 -58.36
C THR A 1019 -10.66 -27.64 -59.67
N SER A 1020 -11.47 -28.39 -60.41
CA SER A 1020 -12.16 -27.93 -61.61
C SER A 1020 -13.67 -28.10 -61.44
N GLY A 1021 -14.43 -27.39 -62.25
CA GLY A 1021 -15.87 -27.53 -62.25
C GLY A 1021 -16.52 -26.84 -63.43
N GLN A 1022 -17.84 -26.84 -63.44
CA GLN A 1022 -18.63 -26.34 -64.55
C GLN A 1022 -19.90 -25.66 -64.06
N THR A 1023 -20.33 -24.65 -64.80
CA THR A 1023 -21.61 -23.97 -64.62
C THR A 1023 -22.41 -24.04 -65.92
N PHE A 1024 -23.63 -24.57 -65.83
CA PHE A 1024 -24.64 -24.37 -66.86
C PHE A 1024 -25.52 -23.20 -66.46
N GLY A 1025 -25.89 -22.36 -67.42
CA GLY A 1025 -26.80 -21.28 -67.11
C GLY A 1025 -27.72 -20.88 -68.26
N MET A 1026 -28.88 -20.34 -67.92
CA MET A 1026 -29.83 -19.78 -68.86
C MET A 1026 -30.45 -18.49 -68.33
N PHE A 1027 -30.95 -17.65 -69.23
CA PHE A 1027 -31.83 -16.55 -68.88
C PHE A 1027 -32.89 -16.34 -69.97
N GLY A 1028 -34.04 -15.81 -69.56
CA GLY A 1028 -35.13 -15.41 -70.43
C GLY A 1028 -35.83 -14.17 -69.88
N GLU A 1029 -36.21 -13.24 -70.74
CA GLU A 1029 -36.87 -11.98 -70.37
C GLU A 1029 -37.88 -11.60 -71.44
N VAL A 1030 -39.09 -11.25 -71.01
CA VAL A 1030 -40.17 -10.71 -71.85
C VAL A 1030 -40.55 -9.33 -71.34
N GLY A 1031 -40.81 -8.39 -72.22
CA GLY A 1031 -41.24 -7.05 -71.84
C GLY A 1031 -41.91 -6.29 -72.97
N LYS A 1032 -42.39 -5.08 -72.66
CA LYS A 1032 -43.04 -4.21 -73.63
C LYS A 1032 -42.53 -2.79 -73.47
N ARG A 1033 -42.24 -2.09 -74.56
CA ARG A 1033 -41.83 -0.68 -74.55
C ARG A 1033 -43.03 0.27 -74.59
N PHE A 1034 -42.97 1.29 -73.75
CA PHE A 1034 -43.89 2.43 -73.73
C PHE A 1034 -43.10 3.74 -73.85
N GLY A 1035 -43.58 4.68 -74.67
CA GLY A 1035 -43.04 6.04 -74.72
C GLY A 1035 -43.96 7.01 -73.98
N VAL A 1036 -43.42 7.80 -73.04
CA VAL A 1036 -44.15 8.82 -72.28
C VAL A 1036 -43.29 10.08 -72.18
N SER A 1037 -43.73 11.19 -72.76
CA SER A 1037 -43.08 12.52 -72.67
C SER A 1037 -41.56 12.51 -72.96
N GLY A 1038 -41.12 11.77 -73.98
CA GLY A 1038 -39.71 11.66 -74.37
C GLY A 1038 -38.89 10.61 -73.62
N VAL A 1039 -39.47 9.96 -72.61
CA VAL A 1039 -38.84 8.85 -71.87
C VAL A 1039 -39.44 7.52 -72.31
N ASN A 1040 -38.58 6.55 -72.60
CA ASN A 1040 -38.95 5.18 -72.87
C ASN A 1040 -38.91 4.34 -71.59
N ILE A 1041 -39.99 3.58 -71.37
CA ILE A 1041 -40.22 2.72 -70.21
C ILE A 1041 -40.37 1.30 -70.73
N ASP A 1042 -39.44 0.43 -70.35
CA ASP A 1042 -39.39 -0.98 -70.75
C ASP A 1042 -39.60 -1.85 -69.48
N PRO A 1043 -40.84 -2.07 -69.00
CA PRO A 1043 -41.13 -3.09 -68.00
C PRO A 1043 -40.90 -4.51 -68.56
N SER A 1044 -40.40 -5.40 -67.70
CA SER A 1044 -40.11 -6.78 -68.04
C SER A 1044 -40.28 -7.76 -66.89
N VAL A 1045 -40.52 -9.00 -67.26
CA VAL A 1045 -40.49 -10.16 -66.37
C VAL A 1045 -39.59 -11.22 -66.97
N GLY A 1046 -38.89 -11.97 -66.13
CA GLY A 1046 -37.91 -12.94 -66.61
C GLY A 1046 -37.54 -14.01 -65.60
N VAL A 1047 -36.69 -14.92 -66.05
CA VAL A 1047 -36.10 -15.99 -65.25
C VAL A 1047 -34.60 -16.07 -65.53
N ARG A 1048 -33.83 -16.38 -64.50
CA ARG A 1048 -32.39 -16.66 -64.60
C ARG A 1048 -32.05 -17.92 -63.83
N VAL A 1049 -31.30 -18.83 -64.44
CA VAL A 1049 -30.82 -20.05 -63.80
C VAL A 1049 -29.32 -20.16 -63.98
N ALA A 1050 -28.63 -20.55 -62.91
CA ALA A 1050 -27.22 -20.93 -62.92
C ALA A 1050 -27.03 -22.15 -62.02
N SER A 1051 -26.53 -23.25 -62.56
CA SER A 1051 -26.24 -24.47 -61.81
C SER A 1051 -24.76 -24.79 -61.91
N THR A 1052 -24.07 -24.70 -60.78
CA THR A 1052 -22.62 -24.83 -60.65
C THR A 1052 -22.28 -26.09 -59.86
N ARG A 1053 -21.28 -26.84 -60.35
CA ARG A 1053 -20.71 -27.99 -59.65
C ARG A 1053 -19.19 -27.94 -59.73
N LEU A 1054 -18.53 -27.96 -58.58
CA LEU A 1054 -17.08 -28.12 -58.43
C LEU A 1054 -16.76 -29.53 -57.94
N ASN A 1055 -15.68 -30.11 -58.45
CA ASN A 1055 -15.23 -31.44 -58.07
C ASN A 1055 -14.63 -31.44 -56.65
N ALA A 1056 -14.68 -32.59 -55.97
CA ALA A 1056 -13.94 -32.81 -54.73
C ALA A 1056 -12.43 -32.76 -55.00
N PHE A 1057 -11.64 -32.38 -54.00
CA PHE A 1057 -10.19 -32.34 -54.10
C PHE A 1057 -9.54 -32.51 -52.73
N ASP A 1058 -8.27 -32.86 -52.74
CA ASP A 1058 -7.44 -33.05 -51.55
C ASP A 1058 -6.49 -31.85 -51.40
N GLU A 1059 -6.41 -31.26 -50.20
CA GLU A 1059 -5.44 -30.23 -49.89
C GLU A 1059 -4.08 -30.85 -49.52
N THR A 1060 -3.01 -30.27 -50.03
CA THR A 1060 -1.63 -30.68 -49.72
C THR A 1060 -0.92 -29.65 -48.87
N ASN A 1061 -0.04 -30.10 -47.99
CA ASN A 1061 0.88 -29.24 -47.24
C ASN A 1061 2.03 -28.79 -48.17
N ARG A 1062 2.27 -27.48 -48.27
CA ARG A 1062 3.38 -26.92 -49.07
C ARG A 1062 4.70 -26.86 -48.31
N ASP A 1063 4.66 -26.90 -46.99
CA ASP A 1063 5.84 -26.75 -46.13
C ASP A 1063 6.54 -28.10 -45.88
N GLY A 1064 6.04 -29.21 -46.44
CA GLY A 1064 6.65 -30.54 -46.32
C GLY A 1064 5.65 -31.68 -46.58
N GLN A 1065 6.06 -32.92 -46.26
CA GLN A 1065 5.14 -34.06 -46.22
C GLN A 1065 4.27 -33.96 -44.94
N GLY A 1066 2.95 -34.11 -45.06
CA GLY A 1066 2.06 -34.06 -43.90
C GLY A 1066 0.57 -34.09 -44.25
N THR A 1067 -0.24 -34.41 -43.25
CA THR A 1067 -1.70 -34.65 -43.31
C THR A 1067 -2.51 -33.52 -42.65
N ASP A 1068 -1.93 -32.32 -42.51
CA ASP A 1068 -2.61 -31.11 -41.97
C ASP A 1068 -3.73 -30.56 -42.87
N GLY A 1069 -3.84 -31.05 -44.11
CA GLY A 1069 -4.86 -30.66 -45.08
C GLY A 1069 -6.25 -31.23 -44.80
N LEU A 1070 -7.21 -30.90 -45.67
CA LEU A 1070 -8.51 -31.54 -45.70
C LEU A 1070 -8.73 -32.34 -46.98
N LYS A 1071 -9.54 -33.39 -46.88
CA LYS A 1071 -10.29 -33.94 -48.01
C LYS A 1071 -11.53 -33.08 -48.21
N VAL A 1072 -11.52 -32.24 -49.23
CA VAL A 1072 -12.57 -31.26 -49.51
C VAL A 1072 -13.61 -31.88 -50.44
N GLY A 1073 -14.86 -31.95 -49.97
CA GLY A 1073 -15.95 -32.53 -50.74
C GLY A 1073 -16.35 -31.70 -51.97
N SER A 1074 -17.13 -32.29 -52.86
CA SER A 1074 -17.67 -31.58 -54.03
C SER A 1074 -18.66 -30.50 -53.59
N GLN A 1075 -18.65 -29.35 -54.26
CA GLN A 1075 -19.57 -28.25 -53.98
C GLN A 1075 -20.58 -28.10 -55.12
N SER A 1076 -21.86 -28.00 -54.78
CA SER A 1076 -22.92 -27.73 -55.76
C SER A 1076 -23.77 -26.55 -55.32
N GLN A 1077 -24.02 -25.63 -56.25
CA GLN A 1077 -24.82 -24.44 -56.02
C GLN A 1077 -25.74 -24.21 -57.22
N THR A 1078 -27.05 -24.21 -56.99
CA THR A 1078 -28.05 -23.88 -58.02
C THR A 1078 -28.80 -22.63 -57.60
N SER A 1079 -28.79 -21.63 -58.48
CA SER A 1079 -29.55 -20.39 -58.37
C SER A 1079 -30.64 -20.39 -59.42
N THR A 1080 -31.88 -20.11 -59.02
CA THR A 1080 -33.05 -19.96 -59.89
C THR A 1080 -33.79 -18.72 -59.43
N ARG A 1081 -33.81 -17.70 -60.28
CA ARG A 1081 -34.35 -16.38 -59.95
C ARG A 1081 -35.48 -15.98 -60.87
N GLY A 1082 -36.61 -15.61 -60.27
CA GLY A 1082 -37.62 -14.83 -60.96
C GLY A 1082 -37.22 -13.36 -60.94
N VAL A 1083 -37.40 -12.64 -62.04
CA VAL A 1083 -36.98 -11.25 -62.21
C VAL A 1083 -38.18 -10.41 -62.62
N VAL A 1084 -38.41 -9.31 -61.93
CA VAL A 1084 -39.32 -8.24 -62.35
C VAL A 1084 -38.49 -6.97 -62.48
N GLY A 1085 -38.48 -6.36 -63.66
CA GLY A 1085 -37.64 -5.23 -63.97
C GLY A 1085 -38.39 -4.10 -64.67
N VAL A 1086 -37.85 -2.89 -64.55
CA VAL A 1086 -38.22 -1.75 -65.38
C VAL A 1086 -36.97 -1.03 -65.80
N ARG A 1087 -36.83 -0.72 -67.09
CA ARG A 1087 -35.78 0.15 -67.61
C ARG A 1087 -36.38 1.46 -68.08
N LEU A 1088 -35.83 2.56 -67.61
CA LEU A 1088 -36.10 3.92 -68.06
C LEU A 1088 -34.91 4.39 -68.88
N TRP A 1089 -35.15 5.00 -70.03
CA TRP A 1089 -34.09 5.61 -70.83
C TRP A 1089 -34.65 6.73 -71.71
N SER A 1090 -33.80 7.70 -72.05
CA SER A 1090 -34.20 8.86 -72.84
C SER A 1090 -33.06 9.23 -73.77
N GLU A 1091 -33.36 9.62 -75.02
CA GLU A 1091 -32.37 10.26 -75.88
C GLU A 1091 -32.29 11.74 -75.49
N VAL A 1092 -31.17 12.16 -74.90
CA VAL A 1092 -31.04 13.50 -74.29
C VAL A 1092 -30.22 14.48 -75.13
N ALA A 1093 -29.40 13.96 -76.06
CA ALA A 1093 -28.60 14.79 -76.94
C ALA A 1093 -28.34 14.09 -78.29
N SER A 1094 -28.39 14.89 -79.35
CA SER A 1094 -27.86 14.54 -80.66
C SER A 1094 -26.56 15.33 -80.88
N ILE A 1095 -25.43 14.65 -80.77
CA ILE A 1095 -24.11 15.21 -81.11
C ILE A 1095 -23.85 14.96 -82.60
N ALA A 1096 -23.00 15.75 -83.27
CA ALA A 1096 -22.80 15.71 -84.73
C ALA A 1096 -22.62 14.28 -85.31
N GLY A 1097 -23.72 13.64 -85.73
CA GLY A 1097 -23.76 12.27 -86.26
C GLY A 1097 -23.94 11.11 -85.25
N GLY A 1098 -24.27 11.40 -83.97
CA GLY A 1098 -24.40 10.42 -82.89
C GLY A 1098 -25.45 10.76 -81.83
N LYS A 1099 -25.84 9.78 -81.01
CA LYS A 1099 -26.90 9.87 -79.98
C LYS A 1099 -26.35 9.53 -78.60
N VAL A 1100 -26.87 10.18 -77.55
CA VAL A 1100 -26.56 9.84 -76.14
C VAL A 1100 -27.85 9.54 -75.39
N ALA A 1101 -27.88 8.39 -74.70
CA ALA A 1101 -29.01 7.93 -73.92
C ALA A 1101 -28.60 7.46 -72.51
N PRO A 1102 -28.84 8.25 -71.45
CA PRO A 1102 -28.83 7.72 -70.10
C PRO A 1102 -29.92 6.66 -69.92
N SER A 1103 -29.62 5.64 -69.12
CA SER A 1103 -30.57 4.61 -68.73
C SER A 1103 -30.44 4.22 -67.26
N LEU A 1104 -31.59 3.93 -66.65
CA LEU A 1104 -31.72 3.37 -65.31
C LEU A 1104 -32.56 2.10 -65.41
N ARG A 1105 -32.03 0.98 -64.96
CA ARG A 1105 -32.81 -0.25 -64.77
C ARG A 1105 -32.93 -0.52 -63.28
N LEU A 1106 -34.16 -0.72 -62.84
CA LEU A 1106 -34.46 -1.22 -61.50
C LEU A 1106 -35.01 -2.64 -61.64
N SER A 1107 -34.51 -3.57 -60.85
CA SER A 1107 -35.02 -4.94 -60.84
C SER A 1107 -35.13 -5.51 -59.43
N TYR A 1108 -36.24 -6.19 -59.20
CA TYR A 1108 -36.44 -7.09 -58.07
C TYR A 1108 -36.26 -8.54 -58.57
N GLU A 1109 -35.43 -9.31 -57.87
CA GLU A 1109 -35.25 -10.73 -58.13
C GLU A 1109 -35.59 -11.54 -56.86
N HIS A 1110 -36.26 -12.67 -57.04
CA HIS A 1110 -36.51 -13.62 -55.95
C HIS A 1110 -35.77 -14.94 -56.22
N GLU A 1111 -34.91 -15.36 -55.29
CA GLU A 1111 -34.14 -16.61 -55.34
C GLU A 1111 -34.92 -17.80 -54.76
N PHE A 1112 -35.24 -18.76 -55.63
CA PHE A 1112 -35.94 -19.99 -55.28
C PHE A 1112 -34.98 -21.12 -54.83
N GLY A 1113 -33.68 -21.02 -55.14
CA GLY A 1113 -32.65 -21.99 -54.75
C GLY A 1113 -32.23 -21.92 -53.27
N ASN A 1114 -31.25 -22.74 -52.88
CA ASN A 1114 -30.69 -22.65 -51.52
C ASN A 1114 -29.79 -21.41 -51.40
N THR A 1115 -30.05 -20.57 -50.39
CA THR A 1115 -29.32 -19.32 -50.15
C THR A 1115 -28.17 -19.44 -49.16
N GLN A 1116 -27.94 -20.63 -48.60
CA GLN A 1116 -26.78 -20.91 -47.75
C GLN A 1116 -25.93 -22.00 -48.38
N SER A 1117 -24.69 -21.66 -48.70
CA SER A 1117 -23.71 -22.63 -49.18
C SER A 1117 -23.22 -23.51 -48.02
N SER A 1118 -22.96 -24.78 -48.32
CA SER A 1118 -22.39 -25.74 -47.38
C SER A 1118 -21.30 -26.55 -48.05
N LEU A 1119 -20.31 -26.98 -47.28
CA LEU A 1119 -19.20 -27.80 -47.76
C LEU A 1119 -18.93 -28.90 -46.72
N THR A 1120 -18.95 -30.15 -47.18
CA THR A 1120 -18.59 -31.31 -46.34
C THR A 1120 -17.12 -31.64 -46.56
N ASN A 1121 -16.36 -31.66 -45.47
CA ASN A 1121 -14.92 -31.90 -45.41
C ASN A 1121 -14.62 -33.12 -44.52
N ALA A 1122 -13.42 -33.67 -44.66
CA ALA A 1122 -12.84 -34.56 -43.65
C ALA A 1122 -11.39 -34.18 -43.38
N ILE A 1123 -10.99 -34.26 -42.11
CA ILE A 1123 -9.58 -34.29 -41.72
C ILE A 1123 -9.00 -35.64 -42.18
N TYR A 1124 -7.75 -35.66 -42.66
CA TYR A 1124 -7.10 -36.91 -43.05
C TYR A 1124 -7.12 -37.94 -41.91
N GLY A 1125 -7.59 -39.16 -42.20
CA GLY A 1125 -7.66 -40.25 -41.22
C GLY A 1125 -8.76 -40.14 -40.16
N ALA A 1126 -9.45 -39.01 -40.04
CA ALA A 1126 -10.50 -38.81 -39.03
C ALA A 1126 -11.69 -39.77 -39.18
N PRO A 1127 -12.36 -40.15 -38.08
CA PRO A 1127 -13.42 -41.16 -38.07
C PRO A 1127 -14.71 -40.70 -38.76
N SER A 1128 -14.93 -39.39 -38.90
CA SER A 1128 -16.14 -38.84 -39.50
C SER A 1128 -15.87 -37.59 -40.36
N GLN A 1129 -16.79 -37.35 -41.29
CA GLN A 1129 -16.84 -36.11 -42.09
C GLN A 1129 -17.62 -35.04 -41.32
N PHE A 1130 -17.35 -33.77 -41.61
CA PHE A 1130 -18.07 -32.65 -41.02
C PHE A 1130 -18.48 -31.62 -42.08
N THR A 1131 -19.58 -30.90 -41.82
CA THR A 1131 -20.10 -29.90 -42.75
C THR A 1131 -19.96 -28.51 -42.16
N VAL A 1132 -19.25 -27.64 -42.89
CA VAL A 1132 -19.17 -26.21 -42.61
C VAL A 1132 -20.18 -25.45 -43.47
N LYS A 1133 -20.73 -24.36 -42.91
CA LYS A 1133 -21.72 -23.52 -43.58
C LYS A 1133 -21.19 -22.11 -43.80
N GLY A 1134 -21.57 -21.55 -44.94
CA GLY A 1134 -21.33 -20.16 -45.30
C GLY A 1134 -22.43 -19.25 -44.75
N PRO A 1135 -22.40 -17.95 -45.10
CA PRO A 1135 -23.40 -17.01 -44.63
C PRO A 1135 -24.75 -17.34 -45.29
N LYS A 1136 -25.83 -17.37 -44.52
CA LYS A 1136 -27.18 -17.50 -45.08
C LYS A 1136 -27.64 -16.17 -45.67
N LEU A 1137 -27.77 -16.13 -46.99
CA LEU A 1137 -28.14 -14.91 -47.72
C LEU A 1137 -29.66 -14.80 -47.88
N GLY A 1138 -30.14 -13.57 -48.09
CA GLY A 1138 -31.54 -13.27 -48.37
C GLY A 1138 -31.97 -13.78 -49.75
N ARG A 1139 -33.27 -14.10 -49.88
CA ARG A 1139 -33.87 -14.54 -51.16
C ARG A 1139 -34.16 -13.37 -52.09
N ASP A 1140 -34.52 -12.22 -51.52
CA ASP A 1140 -34.94 -11.04 -52.25
C ASP A 1140 -33.74 -10.14 -52.58
N ILE A 1141 -33.59 -9.82 -53.87
CA ILE A 1141 -32.46 -9.07 -54.41
C ILE A 1141 -32.99 -7.83 -55.12
N PHE A 1142 -32.48 -6.66 -54.75
CA PHE A 1142 -32.79 -5.40 -55.42
C PHE A 1142 -31.54 -4.93 -56.15
N THR A 1143 -31.66 -4.69 -57.46
CA THR A 1143 -30.56 -4.18 -58.29
C THR A 1143 -30.97 -2.88 -58.95
N ALA A 1144 -30.04 -1.92 -58.93
CA ALA A 1144 -30.11 -0.70 -59.72
C ALA A 1144 -28.91 -0.66 -60.68
N ASP A 1145 -29.18 -0.69 -61.98
CA ASP A 1145 -28.18 -0.50 -63.03
C ASP A 1145 -28.30 0.92 -63.61
N LEU A 1146 -27.24 1.71 -63.50
CA LEU A 1146 -27.13 3.00 -64.18
C LEU A 1146 -26.19 2.87 -65.36
N GLY A 1147 -26.55 3.46 -66.49
CA GLY A 1147 -25.68 3.46 -67.66
C GLY A 1147 -25.91 4.63 -68.59
N VAL A 1148 -24.93 4.88 -69.44
CA VAL A 1148 -25.00 5.84 -70.54
C VAL A 1148 -24.61 5.10 -71.81
N ASP A 1149 -25.55 4.99 -72.74
CA ASP A 1149 -25.37 4.43 -74.07
C ASP A 1149 -25.02 5.60 -75.04
N MET A 1150 -23.94 5.46 -75.81
CA MET A 1150 -23.41 6.50 -76.71
C MET A 1150 -23.17 5.93 -78.10
N GLN A 1151 -23.81 6.50 -79.11
CA GLN A 1151 -23.48 6.22 -80.51
C GLN A 1151 -22.40 7.22 -80.96
N ILE A 1152 -21.15 6.75 -81.01
CA ILE A 1152 -19.98 7.56 -81.37
C ILE A 1152 -19.93 7.79 -82.89
N LYS A 1153 -20.29 6.76 -83.66
CA LYS A 1153 -20.47 6.78 -85.13
C LYS A 1153 -21.67 5.91 -85.47
N LYS A 1154 -22.21 6.01 -86.69
CA LYS A 1154 -23.29 5.12 -87.17
C LYS A 1154 -23.01 3.62 -86.95
N GLN A 1155 -21.73 3.22 -87.02
CA GLN A 1155 -21.27 1.85 -86.84
C GLN A 1155 -20.82 1.50 -85.41
N LEU A 1156 -20.54 2.48 -84.54
CA LEU A 1156 -19.92 2.25 -83.22
C LEU A 1156 -20.81 2.78 -82.08
N GLU A 1157 -21.24 1.87 -81.21
CA GLU A 1157 -21.96 2.13 -79.97
C GLU A 1157 -21.07 1.76 -78.77
N VAL A 1158 -21.03 2.61 -77.74
CA VAL A 1158 -20.31 2.37 -76.49
C VAL A 1158 -21.26 2.62 -75.33
N ARG A 1159 -21.22 1.74 -74.33
CA ARG A 1159 -21.95 1.89 -73.08
C ARG A 1159 -21.00 1.86 -71.91
N LEU A 1160 -21.16 2.83 -71.01
CA LEU A 1160 -20.56 2.83 -69.68
C LEU A 1160 -21.66 2.63 -68.66
N GLY A 1161 -21.44 1.80 -67.65
CA GLY A 1161 -22.45 1.60 -66.62
C GLY A 1161 -21.91 1.01 -65.33
N GLY A 1162 -22.66 1.22 -64.26
CA GLY A 1162 -22.42 0.66 -62.94
C GLY A 1162 -23.70 0.06 -62.38
N ASN A 1163 -23.55 -0.92 -61.50
CA ASN A 1163 -24.67 -1.58 -60.85
C ASN A 1163 -24.43 -1.74 -59.35
N VAL A 1164 -25.47 -1.52 -58.58
CA VAL A 1164 -25.53 -1.87 -57.15
C VAL A 1164 -26.58 -2.95 -56.98
N SER A 1165 -26.22 -4.03 -56.29
CA SER A 1165 -27.13 -5.12 -55.94
C SER A 1165 -27.09 -5.35 -54.44
N VAL A 1166 -28.25 -5.42 -53.82
CA VAL A 1166 -28.39 -5.64 -52.37
C VAL A 1166 -29.40 -6.76 -52.09
N ARG A 1167 -29.06 -7.60 -51.12
CA ARG A 1167 -29.97 -8.52 -50.45
C ARG A 1167 -29.58 -8.62 -48.99
N LYS A 1168 -30.43 -9.20 -48.14
CA LYS A 1168 -30.05 -9.47 -46.75
C LYS A 1168 -28.75 -10.29 -46.72
N GLY A 1169 -27.72 -9.77 -46.06
CA GLY A 1169 -26.42 -10.43 -45.95
C GLY A 1169 -25.47 -10.30 -47.15
N GLU A 1170 -25.83 -9.59 -48.23
CA GLU A 1170 -24.90 -9.33 -49.33
C GLU A 1170 -25.12 -7.95 -49.95
N SER A 1171 -24.01 -7.25 -50.18
CA SER A 1171 -23.95 -6.02 -50.98
C SER A 1171 -22.90 -6.17 -52.06
N ALA A 1172 -23.26 -5.89 -53.31
CA ALA A 1172 -22.36 -5.95 -54.44
C ALA A 1172 -22.38 -4.65 -55.25
N LEU A 1173 -21.20 -4.21 -55.67
CA LEU A 1173 -20.99 -3.05 -56.54
C LEU A 1173 -20.17 -3.49 -57.75
N GLY A 1174 -20.62 -3.12 -58.93
CA GLY A 1174 -19.95 -3.42 -60.18
C GLY A 1174 -19.93 -2.23 -61.13
N GLY A 1175 -18.95 -2.22 -62.02
CA GLY A 1175 -18.80 -1.24 -63.08
C GLY A 1175 -18.25 -1.89 -64.34
N GLY A 1176 -18.60 -1.37 -65.50
CA GLY A 1176 -18.12 -1.93 -66.75
C GLY A 1176 -18.33 -1.05 -67.96
N ILE A 1177 -17.66 -1.48 -69.02
CA ILE A 1177 -17.74 -0.91 -70.37
C ILE A 1177 -18.20 -1.98 -71.33
N SER A 1178 -18.98 -1.59 -72.33
CA SER A 1178 -19.24 -2.43 -73.50
C SER A 1178 -19.20 -1.61 -74.77
N ALA A 1179 -18.74 -2.21 -75.86
CA ALA A 1179 -18.68 -1.60 -77.17
C ALA A 1179 -19.25 -2.55 -78.22
N LYS A 1180 -19.89 -1.99 -79.24
CA LYS A 1180 -20.49 -2.72 -80.35
C LYS A 1180 -20.14 -2.03 -81.66
N TYR A 1181 -19.64 -2.81 -82.61
CA TYR A 1181 -19.31 -2.37 -83.95
C TYR A 1181 -20.17 -3.11 -84.98
N ARG A 1182 -20.81 -2.37 -85.88
CA ARG A 1182 -21.60 -2.92 -86.99
C ARG A 1182 -20.75 -2.91 -88.26
N PHE A 1183 -20.62 -4.06 -88.93
CA PHE A 1183 -19.81 -4.24 -90.13
C PHE A 1183 -20.53 -3.83 -91.40
#